data_AF-A0A9N8HKI5-F1
#
_entry.id   AF-A0A9N8HKI5-F1
#
_cell.length_a   1.000
_cell.length_b   1.000
_cell.length_c   1.000
_cell.angle_alpha   90.00
_cell.angle_beta   90.00
_cell.angle_gamma   90.00
#
_symmetry.space_group_name_H-M   'P 1'
#
loop_
_entity.id
_entity.type
_entity.pdbx_description
1 polymer ?
#
loop_
_entity_poly.entity_id
_entity_poly.type
_entity_poly.pdbx_seq_one_letter_code
_entity_poly.pdbx_strand_id
1 'polypeptide(L)'
;MKRKSFAGHKNKNDLPLALSVHYLRTTFLQEVLSTPGLSKKSTIYDIENLDEATPGVIRSKGLDIDCPHDGRPGAAYVDCVHGRDNVGPARYMLSYSWAYRLTDILDTLSEYCFQNRRNPRRTYVWICCLCNNQHRVYENRQAGEVVPFEEFRDVFFGRVTKIGHILAMMQPWHSPTYLQRVWCIFELTTAESHGCQLSIVMPPKEKDSLDNHLFGTKGKSLDAFFRVLARTSVEDAQASVENDRTAILKVVMEGMGCAALNQRVNELLRLWLDGVVHDIIAYRQDLQDYFGDNCGSMAHARFCSRVCVLFHKNGRNPQEALEWGNKAIEIHSAKNNPQVHEIAACYSHVGNVQTSMGELDQALASYEQGFDVLAVYLRNKHPAIASEYAFITGNVLRRRQQQQKTHGRMDYKRDYDYVLGLHKRRLAKPNTRKQNVLAEQDNKNNKKVEPIIWRTMATIHNNIAHICMELDDEDGALARAYMALALIEYVVGDTDHVEAARSHEIRGSILEQHEDHAGALDLYRRALGMRKNVQGKHPETAQSLYRVACMWHSNSEHDRALEKHREALVIRKAVLGATHLDTAASHEAIGDVLHFMGDHTESLVEYRIALAIKASLLGDGPDTARLRICMGDTCKDAQDFDGALEHAADRISSMVETMLAIVADARTNHDHDRAMELCERAFAIQKYHSPEDSAGICGLIGDILVDQGYYPLAIDRYKACLSAPLADTGKPSLDTATFYDKLANALLLDGDCNAALGEYENALDVREDLLGNTHLAIAETYERMGIAALKDDNLKFAQYAYGEAVAVTRLLPDMPDLQKASACDRFGAAFLEGGYTDIALVYYREALRFKTAALGQHDLFVADAHEKIGDLLYEKGEFHAGKEAFQSMLTIRKELLGEDSVTMAESYSRVGNALLDTADYSGAAEAYRNALAIYEKVQGPGSDSANIVFQNLKKAMKKEAQGLLVIKGKSLAKLRIGSKGKRKSRRASGKSIQTI
;
A
#
# COMPACT_ATOMS: atom_id res chain seq x y z
N MET A 1 22.83 28.91 56.68
CA MET A 1 23.38 30.28 56.66
C MET A 1 23.20 30.87 55.27
N LYS A 2 22.57 32.04 55.20
CA LYS A 2 22.40 32.99 54.06
C LYS A 2 22.17 32.43 52.63
N ARG A 3 20.88 32.23 52.31
CA ARG A 3 20.33 32.45 50.95
C ARG A 3 20.66 33.90 50.53
N LYS A 4 21.41 34.09 49.45
CA LYS A 4 21.45 35.36 48.71
C LYS A 4 20.61 35.17 47.44
N SER A 5 19.45 35.79 47.45
CA SER A 5 18.56 36.00 46.30
C SER A 5 19.29 36.80 45.22
N PHE A 6 19.44 36.23 44.03
CA PHE A 6 19.60 37.00 42.79
C PHE A 6 18.24 37.61 42.44
N ALA A 7 17.89 38.69 43.15
CA ALA A 7 16.73 39.52 42.86
C ALA A 7 17.21 40.96 42.72
N GLY A 8 17.76 41.27 41.54
CA GLY A 8 17.93 42.63 41.04
C GLY A 8 17.00 42.80 39.84
N HIS A 9 16.14 43.82 39.91
CA HIS A 9 15.14 44.19 38.90
C HIS A 9 15.58 43.95 37.46
N LYS A 10 14.82 43.15 36.70
CA LYS A 10 14.90 43.15 35.23
C LYS A 10 13.49 43.19 34.65
N ASN A 11 13.17 44.31 34.00
CA ASN A 11 12.08 44.40 33.04
C ASN A 11 12.13 43.16 32.14
N LYS A 12 11.00 42.43 32.04
CA LYS A 12 10.91 41.27 31.13
C LYS A 12 11.11 41.63 29.64
N ASN A 13 11.18 42.92 29.31
CA ASN A 13 11.30 43.46 27.95
C ASN A 13 12.71 43.99 27.57
N ASP A 14 13.72 43.95 28.44
CA ASP A 14 15.08 44.40 28.07
C ASP A 14 15.93 43.25 27.53
N LEU A 15 16.36 43.39 26.27
CA LEU A 15 17.29 42.50 25.60
C LEU A 15 18.69 42.58 26.25
N PRO A 16 19.46 41.47 26.31
CA PRO A 16 20.82 41.52 26.85
C PRO A 16 21.72 42.40 25.98
N LEU A 17 22.75 42.99 26.58
CA LEU A 17 23.74 43.77 25.83
C LEU A 17 24.61 42.86 24.96
N ALA A 18 24.99 43.39 23.79
CA ALA A 18 25.81 42.74 22.80
C ALA A 18 26.69 43.76 22.07
N LEU A 19 27.77 43.27 21.47
CA LEU A 19 28.70 44.10 20.71
C LEU A 19 28.26 44.21 19.25
N SER A 20 28.53 45.36 18.64
CA SER A 20 28.28 45.55 17.20
C SER A 20 29.28 44.76 16.36
N VAL A 21 28.85 44.26 15.20
CA VAL A 21 29.74 43.59 14.24
C VAL A 21 30.88 44.53 13.82
N HIS A 22 30.62 45.83 13.69
CA HIS A 22 31.65 46.82 13.40
C HIS A 22 32.74 46.86 14.47
N TYR A 23 32.38 46.99 15.76
CA TYR A 23 33.34 47.06 16.86
C TYR A 23 34.16 45.78 17.00
N LEU A 24 33.49 44.63 16.84
CA LEU A 24 34.16 43.32 16.83
C LEU A 24 35.23 43.24 15.72
N ARG A 25 34.93 43.77 14.53
CA ARG A 25 35.82 43.73 13.37
C ARG A 25 36.96 44.73 13.41
N THR A 26 36.77 45.88 14.06
CA THR A 26 37.76 46.96 14.12
C THR A 26 38.54 46.92 15.43
N THR A 27 37.93 47.39 16.51
CA THR A 27 38.60 47.62 17.79
C THR A 27 38.96 46.32 18.48
N PHE A 28 38.02 45.38 18.64
CA PHE A 28 38.29 44.14 19.36
C PHE A 28 39.36 43.28 18.65
N LEU A 29 39.31 43.19 17.31
CA LEU A 29 40.34 42.49 16.55
C LEU A 29 41.73 43.13 16.74
N GLN A 30 41.82 44.46 16.78
CA GLN A 30 43.10 45.14 17.05
C GLN A 30 43.62 44.83 18.45
N GLU A 31 42.75 44.84 19.46
CA GLU A 31 43.14 44.49 20.84
C GLU A 31 43.68 43.06 20.95
N VAL A 32 43.07 42.11 20.23
CA VAL A 32 43.56 40.74 20.17
C VAL A 32 44.93 40.66 19.48
N LEU A 33 45.11 41.37 18.37
CA LEU A 33 46.37 41.35 17.63
C LEU A 33 47.52 42.11 18.30
N SER A 34 47.21 43.07 19.19
CA SER A 34 48.22 43.77 19.99
C SER A 34 48.63 43.02 21.26
N THR A 35 47.92 41.95 21.62
CA THR A 35 48.20 41.15 22.82
C THR A 35 49.33 40.14 22.53
N PRO A 36 50.41 40.12 23.33
CA PRO A 36 51.52 39.18 23.14
C PRO A 36 51.06 37.72 23.15
N GLY A 37 51.55 36.92 22.21
CA GLY A 37 51.21 35.49 22.09
C GLY A 37 49.94 35.19 21.29
N LEU A 38 49.14 36.21 20.95
CA LEU A 38 47.95 36.05 20.10
C LEU A 38 48.21 36.49 18.65
N SER A 39 47.46 35.91 17.73
CA SER A 39 47.57 36.17 16.29
C SER A 39 46.25 35.95 15.57
N LYS A 40 46.22 36.19 14.26
CA LYS A 40 45.06 35.85 13.40
C LYS A 40 44.71 34.35 13.43
N LYS A 41 45.62 33.48 13.88
CA LYS A 41 45.39 32.03 14.00
C LYS A 41 44.80 31.64 15.36
N SER A 42 44.75 32.56 16.32
CA SER A 42 44.23 32.29 17.66
C SER A 42 42.75 31.94 17.62
N THR A 43 42.40 30.92 18.39
CA THR A 43 41.04 30.45 18.61
C THR A 43 40.35 31.26 19.71
N ILE A 44 39.03 31.10 19.84
CA ILE A 44 38.31 31.71 20.97
C ILE A 44 38.84 31.18 22.30
N TYR A 45 39.24 29.91 22.37
CA TYR A 45 39.89 29.36 23.56
C TYR A 45 41.14 30.15 23.97
N ASP A 46 42.01 30.47 23.00
CA ASP A 46 43.25 31.22 23.27
C ASP A 46 42.98 32.67 23.69
N ILE A 47 41.92 33.28 23.14
CA ILE A 47 41.56 34.69 23.38
C ILE A 47 40.85 34.88 24.71
N GLU A 48 40.00 33.93 25.07
CA GLU A 48 39.29 33.92 26.34
C GLU A 48 40.25 33.63 27.50
N ASN A 49 41.17 32.67 27.32
CA ASN A 49 42.10 32.10 28.30
C ASN A 49 41.84 32.54 29.75
N LEU A 50 41.12 31.70 30.49
CA LEU A 50 40.68 31.99 31.84
C LEU A 50 41.75 31.72 32.92
N ASP A 51 43.01 31.48 32.55
CA ASP A 51 44.12 31.37 33.50
C ASP A 51 44.32 32.70 34.28
N GLU A 52 44.64 32.60 35.56
CA GLU A 52 44.95 33.75 36.43
C GLU A 52 46.35 34.29 36.23
N ALA A 53 47.32 33.44 35.89
CA ALA A 53 48.72 33.84 35.72
C ALA A 53 48.96 34.54 34.37
N THR A 54 48.20 34.16 33.34
CA THR A 54 48.27 34.73 31.99
C THR A 54 46.86 34.89 31.41
N PRO A 55 46.08 35.86 31.92
CA PRO A 55 44.69 36.05 31.48
C PRO A 55 44.62 36.46 30.01
N GLY A 56 43.64 35.91 29.30
CA GLY A 56 43.33 36.29 27.93
C GLY A 56 42.83 37.73 27.81
N VAL A 57 42.58 38.16 26.58
CA VAL A 57 42.12 39.54 26.26
C VAL A 57 40.79 39.84 26.93
N ILE A 58 39.89 38.86 26.93
CA ILE A 58 38.53 39.00 27.44
C ILE A 58 38.56 39.26 28.95
N ARG A 59 39.27 38.41 29.71
CA ARG A 59 39.37 38.53 31.17
C ARG A 59 40.13 39.78 31.59
N SER A 60 41.25 40.08 30.92
CA SER A 60 42.10 41.23 31.26
C SER A 60 41.36 42.57 31.19
N LYS A 61 40.39 42.72 30.29
CA LYS A 61 39.59 43.95 30.13
C LYS A 61 38.71 44.26 31.33
N GLY A 62 38.13 43.22 31.95
CA GLY A 62 37.12 43.33 33.00
C GLY A 62 37.62 42.97 34.40
N LEU A 63 38.87 42.51 34.54
CA LEU A 63 39.43 41.99 35.79
C LEU A 63 39.30 42.96 36.97
N ASP A 64 39.64 44.23 36.74
CA ASP A 64 39.64 45.28 37.76
C ASP A 64 38.36 46.15 37.76
N ILE A 65 37.30 45.69 37.09
CA ILE A 65 36.03 46.42 36.98
C ILE A 65 34.95 45.66 37.75
N ASP A 66 34.23 46.37 38.63
CA ASP A 66 33.08 45.80 39.33
C ASP A 66 31.94 45.55 38.35
N CYS A 67 31.39 44.33 38.36
CA CYS A 67 30.31 43.95 37.47
C CYS A 67 29.05 44.78 37.77
N PRO A 68 28.46 45.45 36.76
CA PRO A 68 27.30 46.31 36.96
C PRO A 68 26.03 45.54 37.33
N HIS A 69 26.04 44.21 37.22
CA HIS A 69 24.88 43.37 37.54
C HIS A 69 24.83 42.91 39.00
N ASP A 70 25.99 42.75 39.66
CA ASP A 70 26.04 42.22 41.03
C ASP A 70 27.06 42.87 41.97
N GLY A 71 27.82 43.86 41.48
CA GLY A 71 28.74 44.67 42.27
C GLY A 71 29.98 43.92 42.77
N ARG A 72 30.32 42.76 42.19
CA ARG A 72 31.54 42.01 42.50
C ARG A 72 32.65 42.31 41.48
N PRO A 73 33.94 42.24 41.87
CA PRO A 73 35.06 42.42 40.94
C PRO A 73 35.00 41.38 39.81
N GLY A 74 35.46 41.77 38.63
CA GLY A 74 35.38 40.96 37.41
C GLY A 74 34.06 41.19 36.66
N ALA A 75 34.08 42.09 35.69
CA ALA A 75 32.96 42.39 34.78
C ALA A 75 33.09 41.64 33.44
N ALA A 76 31.97 41.46 32.73
CA ALA A 76 31.97 40.84 31.42
C ALA A 76 32.52 41.84 30.41
N TYR A 77 33.19 41.36 29.36
CA TYR A 77 33.82 42.23 28.37
C TYR A 77 32.83 43.26 27.78
N VAL A 78 31.59 42.84 27.49
CA VAL A 78 30.53 43.73 26.97
C VAL A 78 30.18 44.88 27.92
N ASP A 79 30.28 44.68 29.23
CA ASP A 79 29.96 45.68 30.25
C ASP A 79 31.06 46.76 30.35
N CYS A 80 32.27 46.43 29.89
CA CYS A 80 33.41 47.35 29.83
C CYS A 80 33.42 48.21 28.55
N VAL A 81 32.51 47.95 27.60
CA VAL A 81 32.46 48.66 26.31
C VAL A 81 31.34 49.70 26.34
N HIS A 82 31.63 50.89 25.84
CA HIS A 82 30.69 52.00 25.77
C HIS A 82 30.61 52.58 24.36
N GLY A 83 29.51 53.28 24.08
CA GLY A 83 29.28 53.98 22.81
C GLY A 83 28.18 53.32 21.96
N ARG A 84 27.35 54.17 21.36
CA ARG A 84 26.13 53.77 20.63
C ARG A 84 26.39 52.87 19.43
N ASP A 85 27.57 52.93 18.83
CA ASP A 85 27.96 52.12 17.68
C ASP A 85 28.77 50.87 18.10
N ASN A 86 29.07 50.70 19.39
CA ASN A 86 29.92 49.63 19.91
C ASN A 86 29.12 48.56 20.65
N VAL A 87 28.15 49.00 21.45
CA VAL A 87 27.32 48.13 22.30
C VAL A 87 25.84 48.51 22.17
N GLY A 88 24.95 47.53 22.25
CA GLY A 88 23.51 47.72 22.12
C GLY A 88 22.72 46.45 22.44
N PRO A 89 21.38 46.48 22.33
CA PRO A 89 20.54 45.31 22.59
C PRO A 89 20.79 44.20 21.56
N ALA A 90 21.04 42.98 22.04
CA ALA A 90 21.29 41.81 21.22
C ALA A 90 20.10 41.50 20.31
N ARG A 91 20.35 41.49 19.00
CA ARG A 91 19.36 41.04 18.00
C ARG A 91 19.64 39.63 17.49
N TYR A 92 20.87 39.17 17.67
CA TYR A 92 21.33 37.88 17.21
C TYR A 92 22.17 37.23 18.31
N MET A 93 22.05 35.93 18.45
CA MET A 93 22.92 35.12 19.29
C MET A 93 23.82 34.28 18.38
N LEU A 94 25.14 34.41 18.53
CA LEU A 94 26.07 33.53 17.85
C LEU A 94 26.23 32.25 18.67
N SER A 95 25.83 31.13 18.09
CA SER A 95 26.14 29.80 18.59
C SER A 95 27.36 29.26 17.83
N TYR A 96 28.40 28.84 18.55
CA TYR A 96 29.71 28.52 17.95
C TYR A 96 30.55 27.54 18.81
N SER A 97 31.64 27.03 18.22
CA SER A 97 32.63 26.19 18.92
C SER A 97 33.87 26.99 19.34
N TRP A 98 34.42 26.71 20.52
CA TRP A 98 35.62 27.38 21.04
C TRP A 98 36.88 27.14 20.21
N ALA A 99 36.93 26.06 19.45
CA ALA A 99 38.02 25.76 18.51
C ALA A 99 38.04 26.71 17.29
N TYR A 100 37.05 27.58 17.13
CA TYR A 100 36.99 28.50 15.99
C TYR A 100 37.93 29.66 16.17
N ARG A 101 38.56 30.07 15.06
CA ARG A 101 39.37 31.27 15.01
C ARG A 101 38.46 32.50 15.09
N LEU A 102 38.92 33.51 15.82
CA LEU A 102 38.18 34.78 15.90
C LEU A 102 37.98 35.39 14.51
N THR A 103 39.00 35.38 13.65
CA THR A 103 38.88 35.95 12.30
C THR A 103 37.78 35.28 11.49
N ASP A 104 37.65 33.96 11.60
CA ASP A 104 36.59 33.20 10.91
C ASP A 104 35.19 33.62 11.40
N ILE A 105 35.02 33.84 12.71
CA ILE A 105 33.78 34.38 13.29
C ILE A 105 33.49 35.78 12.75
N LEU A 106 34.47 36.67 12.78
CA LEU A 106 34.31 38.06 12.34
C LEU A 106 34.03 38.18 10.84
N ASP A 107 34.66 37.35 10.01
CA ASP A 107 34.39 37.25 8.58
C ASP A 107 32.95 36.80 8.36
N THR A 108 32.51 35.76 9.08
CA THR A 108 31.14 35.23 9.00
C THR A 108 30.09 36.27 9.36
N LEU A 109 30.30 37.03 10.45
CA LEU A 109 29.35 38.07 10.87
C LEU A 109 29.30 39.25 9.91
N SER A 110 30.44 39.60 9.31
CA SER A 110 30.53 40.66 8.30
C SER A 110 29.81 40.24 7.02
N GLU A 111 30.03 39.00 6.56
CA GLU A 111 29.35 38.43 5.40
C GLU A 111 27.85 38.31 5.63
N TYR A 112 27.44 37.84 6.82
CA TYR A 112 26.03 37.79 7.21
C TYR A 112 25.36 39.18 7.13
N CYS A 113 26.04 40.23 7.62
CA CYS A 113 25.54 41.60 7.48
C CYS A 113 25.39 42.00 6.01
N PHE A 114 26.39 41.70 5.18
CA PHE A 114 26.40 42.04 3.76
C PHE A 114 25.25 41.36 3.01
N GLN A 115 25.13 40.03 3.12
CA GLN A 115 24.10 39.22 2.45
C GLN A 115 22.69 39.65 2.84
N ASN A 116 22.48 39.98 4.12
CA ASN A 116 21.17 40.38 4.64
C ASN A 116 20.92 41.90 4.59
N ARG A 117 21.75 42.66 3.86
CA ARG A 117 21.67 44.13 3.72
C ARG A 117 21.56 44.85 5.07
N ARG A 118 22.29 44.38 6.08
CA ARG A 118 22.32 44.95 7.44
C ARG A 118 23.52 45.87 7.61
N ASN A 119 23.36 46.91 8.42
CA ASN A 119 24.47 47.80 8.78
C ASN A 119 25.29 47.20 9.94
N PRO A 120 26.60 46.91 9.76
CA PRO A 120 27.44 46.32 10.81
C PRO A 120 27.57 47.15 12.09
N ARG A 121 27.42 48.48 12.01
CA ARG A 121 27.43 49.39 13.19
C ARG A 121 26.17 49.31 14.03
N ARG A 122 25.09 48.76 13.47
CA ARG A 122 23.75 48.64 14.10
C ARG A 122 23.29 47.19 14.22
N THR A 123 24.20 46.25 13.98
CA THR A 123 23.95 44.81 14.10
C THR A 123 24.69 44.33 15.34
N TYR A 124 23.96 44.02 16.40
CA TYR A 124 24.52 43.65 17.69
C TYR A 124 24.35 42.14 17.93
N VAL A 125 25.48 41.45 18.11
CA VAL A 125 25.56 40.00 18.19
C VAL A 125 26.06 39.60 19.56
N TRP A 126 25.25 38.81 20.27
CA TRP A 126 25.60 38.27 21.57
C TRP A 126 26.51 37.05 21.39
N ILE A 127 27.65 37.05 22.07
CA ILE A 127 28.67 35.99 22.01
C ILE A 127 29.00 35.62 23.45
N CYS A 128 28.84 34.34 23.83
CA CYS A 128 28.87 33.92 25.23
C CYS A 128 30.15 34.32 25.97
N CYS A 129 31.34 34.14 25.37
CA CYS A 129 32.60 34.51 26.03
C CYS A 129 32.76 36.02 26.24
N LEU A 130 32.10 36.87 25.45
CA LEU A 130 32.19 38.33 25.57
C LEU A 130 31.11 38.92 26.47
N CYS A 131 29.97 38.24 26.58
CA CYS A 131 28.79 38.77 27.25
C CYS A 131 28.47 38.10 28.59
N ASN A 132 29.21 37.06 28.98
CA ASN A 132 29.08 36.39 30.27
C ASN A 132 30.34 36.53 31.12
N ASN A 133 30.16 36.46 32.45
CA ASN A 133 31.24 36.35 33.42
C ASN A 133 31.76 34.90 33.51
N GLN A 134 32.24 34.37 32.39
CA GLN A 134 32.59 32.95 32.24
C GLN A 134 33.80 32.55 33.12
N HIS A 135 34.68 33.51 33.45
CA HIS A 135 35.77 33.35 34.42
C HIS A 135 35.28 32.88 35.80
N ARG A 136 34.12 33.35 36.27
CA ARG A 136 33.59 32.98 37.59
C ARG A 136 33.22 31.51 37.67
N VAL A 137 32.73 30.95 36.57
CA VAL A 137 32.43 29.52 36.47
C VAL A 137 33.72 28.71 36.54
N TYR A 138 34.79 29.20 35.91
CA TYR A 138 36.10 28.56 35.96
C TYR A 138 36.70 28.63 37.38
N GLU A 139 36.71 29.80 38.00
CA GLU A 139 37.19 30.03 39.38
C GLU A 139 36.44 29.15 40.40
N ASN A 140 35.10 29.10 40.32
CA ASN A 140 34.28 28.26 41.18
C ASN A 140 34.62 26.77 41.01
N ARG A 141 34.84 26.31 39.77
CA ARG A 141 35.28 24.92 39.50
C ARG A 141 36.66 24.64 40.08
N GLN A 142 37.60 25.57 40.00
CA GLN A 142 38.92 25.44 40.63
C GLN A 142 38.83 25.40 42.16
N ALA A 143 37.88 26.13 42.74
CA ALA A 143 37.56 26.09 44.17
C ALA A 143 36.81 24.81 44.61
N GLY A 144 36.53 23.88 43.68
CA GLY A 144 35.80 22.63 43.95
C GLY A 144 34.28 22.79 44.03
N GLU A 145 33.73 23.95 43.67
CA GLU A 145 32.29 24.17 43.61
C GLU A 145 31.71 23.60 42.30
N VAL A 146 30.63 22.82 42.43
CA VAL A 146 29.88 22.29 41.29
C VAL A 146 28.66 23.17 41.07
N VAL A 147 28.64 23.92 39.97
CA VAL A 147 27.45 24.64 39.52
C VAL A 147 26.46 23.60 38.94
N PRO A 148 25.22 23.50 39.45
CA PRO A 148 24.24 22.53 38.97
C PRO A 148 23.88 22.75 37.49
N PHE A 149 23.50 21.66 36.80
CA PHE A 149 23.09 21.70 35.40
C PHE A 149 21.90 22.65 35.18
N GLU A 150 20.95 22.67 36.12
CA GLU A 150 19.73 23.49 36.04
C GLU A 150 20.05 24.98 35.96
N GLU A 151 21.08 25.43 36.67
CA GLU A 151 21.48 26.84 36.65
C GLU A 151 22.06 27.23 35.28
N PHE A 152 22.91 26.39 34.68
CA PHE A 152 23.39 26.62 33.32
C PHE A 152 22.25 26.57 32.30
N ARG A 153 21.41 25.53 32.40
CA ARG A 153 20.26 25.34 31.52
C ARG A 153 19.38 26.58 31.53
N ASP A 154 18.99 27.09 32.70
CA ASP A 154 18.07 28.22 32.81
C ASP A 154 18.68 29.53 32.27
N VAL A 155 19.99 29.73 32.44
CA VAL A 155 20.71 30.87 31.87
C VAL A 155 20.74 30.80 30.34
N PHE A 156 21.20 29.69 29.76
CA PHE A 156 21.29 29.56 28.30
C PHE A 156 19.91 29.52 27.64
N PHE A 157 18.96 28.82 28.25
CA PHE A 157 17.55 28.81 27.84
C PHE A 157 16.98 30.23 27.77
N GLY A 158 17.17 31.00 28.84
CA GLY A 158 16.70 32.38 28.92
C GLY A 158 17.41 33.33 27.94
N ARG A 159 18.59 32.98 27.41
CA ARG A 159 19.29 33.77 26.39
C ARG A 159 18.75 33.47 25.00
N VAL A 160 18.63 32.18 24.65
CA VAL A 160 18.08 31.73 23.37
C VAL A 160 16.69 32.33 23.16
N THR A 161 15.79 32.13 24.13
CA THR A 161 14.38 32.55 24.03
C THR A 161 14.19 34.07 24.03
N LYS A 162 15.02 34.83 24.76
CA LYS A 162 14.93 36.30 24.78
C LYS A 162 15.45 36.96 23.51
N ILE A 163 16.54 36.44 22.95
CA ILE A 163 17.13 37.01 21.73
C ILE A 163 16.32 36.58 20.51
N GLY A 164 15.85 35.33 20.48
CA GLY A 164 14.89 34.83 19.48
C GLY A 164 15.48 34.56 18.09
N HIS A 165 16.74 34.92 17.81
CA HIS A 165 17.42 34.60 16.55
C HIS A 165 18.83 34.06 16.81
N ILE A 166 19.04 32.78 16.49
CA ILE A 166 20.35 32.12 16.57
C ILE A 166 21.02 32.07 15.20
N LEU A 167 22.28 32.50 15.17
CA LEU A 167 23.24 32.26 14.09
C LEU A 167 24.08 31.04 14.47
N ALA A 168 23.75 29.88 13.92
CA ALA A 168 24.49 28.64 14.13
C ALA A 168 25.70 28.59 13.19
N MET A 169 26.88 28.90 13.73
CA MET A 169 28.09 28.95 12.92
C MET A 169 28.67 27.56 12.72
N MET A 170 28.68 27.08 11.49
CA MET A 170 29.17 25.75 11.14
C MET A 170 30.48 25.82 10.35
N GLN A 171 31.51 25.10 10.80
CA GLN A 171 32.72 24.84 10.01
C GLN A 171 33.49 23.61 10.54
N PRO A 172 34.23 22.90 9.68
CA PRO A 172 34.18 22.97 8.22
C PRO A 172 32.87 22.38 7.67
N TRP A 173 32.44 22.80 6.48
CA TRP A 173 31.17 22.34 5.89
C TRP A 173 31.10 20.81 5.71
N HIS A 174 32.26 20.17 5.46
CA HIS A 174 32.35 18.73 5.19
C HIS A 174 32.43 17.86 6.48
N SER A 175 32.51 18.48 7.65
CA SER A 175 32.49 17.80 8.95
C SER A 175 32.24 18.85 10.04
N PRO A 176 30.99 19.35 10.19
CA PRO A 176 30.71 20.48 11.07
C PRO A 176 31.03 20.16 12.53
N THR A 177 32.16 20.67 13.03
CA THR A 177 32.57 20.52 14.44
C THR A 177 31.56 21.13 15.41
N TYR A 178 30.75 22.07 14.93
CA TYR A 178 29.62 22.65 15.65
C TYR A 178 28.67 21.57 16.21
N LEU A 179 28.36 20.56 15.39
CA LEU A 179 27.44 19.48 15.77
C LEU A 179 28.07 18.48 16.76
N GLN A 180 29.39 18.54 16.94
CA GLN A 180 30.10 17.72 17.92
C GLN A 180 30.09 18.33 19.32
N ARG A 181 29.48 19.50 19.54
CA ARG A 181 29.44 20.18 20.84
C ARG A 181 28.02 20.15 21.41
N VAL A 182 27.83 19.48 22.54
CA VAL A 182 26.48 19.25 23.09
C VAL A 182 25.73 20.54 23.46
N TRP A 183 26.45 21.59 23.89
CA TRP A 183 25.83 22.88 24.21
C TRP A 183 25.32 23.60 22.95
N CYS A 184 25.93 23.38 21.79
CA CYS A 184 25.38 23.85 20.52
C CYS A 184 24.09 23.09 20.17
N ILE A 185 24.05 21.79 20.43
CA ILE A 185 22.83 20.98 20.26
C ILE A 185 21.71 21.46 21.20
N PHE A 186 22.03 21.81 22.45
CA PHE A 186 21.07 22.41 23.39
C PHE A 186 20.48 23.71 22.84
N GLU A 187 21.31 24.61 22.32
CA GLU A 187 20.88 25.89 21.74
C GLU A 187 19.99 25.69 20.51
N LEU A 188 20.36 24.77 19.60
CA LEU A 188 19.53 24.37 18.45
C LEU A 188 18.17 23.85 18.89
N THR A 189 18.16 22.89 19.81
CA THR A 189 16.95 22.23 20.30
C THR A 189 16.03 23.24 20.99
N THR A 190 16.62 24.13 21.79
CA THR A 190 15.88 25.19 22.50
C THR A 190 15.26 26.16 21.50
N ALA A 191 16.01 26.59 20.48
CA ALA A 191 15.51 27.50 19.46
C ALA A 191 14.33 26.91 18.69
N GLU A 192 14.47 25.68 18.19
CA GLU A 192 13.42 24.99 17.45
C GLU A 192 12.16 24.77 18.32
N SER A 193 12.34 24.31 19.56
CA SER A 193 11.20 24.04 20.47
C SER A 193 10.42 25.29 20.89
N HIS A 194 10.98 26.49 20.68
CA HIS A 194 10.37 27.76 21.08
C HIS A 194 10.13 28.71 19.90
N GLY A 195 10.17 28.19 18.67
CA GLY A 195 9.91 29.00 17.46
C GLY A 195 10.89 30.15 17.24
N CYS A 196 12.12 30.04 17.77
CA CYS A 196 13.17 31.01 17.53
C CYS A 196 13.68 30.85 16.09
N GLN A 197 14.07 31.96 15.46
CA GLN A 197 14.65 31.91 14.13
C GLN A 197 16.05 31.29 14.20
N LEU A 198 16.31 30.28 13.37
CA LEU A 198 17.59 29.63 13.26
C LEU A 198 18.18 29.85 11.86
N SER A 199 19.45 30.25 11.79
CA SER A 199 20.15 30.45 10.51
C SER A 199 21.53 29.83 10.58
N ILE A 200 21.85 28.92 9.64
CA ILE A 200 23.21 28.42 9.48
C ILE A 200 24.05 29.51 8.81
N VAL A 201 25.17 29.84 9.44
CA VAL A 201 26.17 30.74 8.89
C VAL A 201 27.50 30.00 8.82
N MET A 202 28.28 30.22 7.77
CA MET A 202 29.62 29.64 7.63
C MET A 202 30.61 30.73 7.21
N PRO A 203 31.90 30.59 7.54
CA PRO A 203 32.94 31.49 7.05
C PRO A 203 32.97 31.57 5.52
N PRO A 204 33.27 32.75 4.92
CA PRO A 204 33.42 32.87 3.47
C PRO A 204 34.40 31.87 2.85
N LYS A 205 35.49 31.55 3.56
CA LYS A 205 36.46 30.51 3.15
C LYS A 205 35.86 29.11 3.00
N GLU A 206 34.76 28.79 3.70
CA GLU A 206 34.08 27.50 3.58
C GLU A 206 33.24 27.47 2.29
N LYS A 207 32.66 28.61 1.90
CA LYS A 207 32.06 28.80 0.57
C LYS A 207 33.12 28.66 -0.53
N ASP A 208 34.29 29.25 -0.36
CA ASP A 208 35.41 29.05 -1.30
C ASP A 208 35.89 27.59 -1.33
N SER A 209 35.93 26.92 -0.18
CA SER A 209 36.28 25.51 -0.07
C SER A 209 35.27 24.63 -0.80
N LEU A 210 33.97 24.92 -0.64
CA LEU A 210 32.89 24.25 -1.33
C LEU A 210 32.91 24.54 -2.84
N ASP A 211 33.15 25.78 -3.27
CA ASP A 211 33.33 26.15 -4.68
C ASP A 211 34.51 25.36 -5.29
N ASN A 212 35.64 25.29 -4.59
CA ASN A 212 36.78 24.48 -5.04
C ASN A 212 36.47 22.98 -5.07
N HIS A 213 35.66 22.47 -4.14
CA HIS A 213 35.25 21.07 -4.09
C HIS A 213 34.25 20.70 -5.19
N LEU A 214 33.27 21.56 -5.44
CA LEU A 214 32.24 21.35 -6.44
C LEU A 214 32.75 21.69 -7.83
N PHE A 215 33.48 22.80 -8.00
CA PHE A 215 33.80 23.40 -9.30
C PHE A 215 35.31 23.50 -9.60
N GLY A 216 36.19 23.16 -8.66
CA GLY A 216 37.65 23.13 -8.89
C GLY A 216 38.11 22.01 -9.84
N THR A 217 39.37 22.04 -10.27
CA THR A 217 39.92 21.10 -11.28
C THR A 217 39.84 19.62 -10.90
N LYS A 218 39.73 19.31 -9.61
CA LYS A 218 39.59 17.94 -9.06
C LYS A 218 38.23 17.69 -8.39
N GLY A 219 37.24 18.53 -8.61
CA GLY A 219 35.96 18.46 -7.91
C GLY A 219 35.23 17.13 -8.08
N LYS A 220 34.53 16.69 -7.04
CA LYS A 220 34.03 15.30 -6.88
C LYS A 220 32.50 15.16 -6.81
N SER A 221 31.75 16.11 -7.41
CA SER A 221 30.27 16.16 -7.38
C SER A 221 29.68 16.41 -5.96
N LEU A 222 28.34 16.37 -5.84
CA LEU A 222 27.60 16.48 -4.57
C LEU A 222 27.78 15.28 -3.61
N ASP A 223 28.45 14.20 -4.04
CA ASP A 223 28.53 12.97 -3.24
C ASP A 223 29.23 13.15 -1.88
N ALA A 224 30.15 14.13 -1.77
CA ALA A 224 30.73 14.49 -0.48
C ALA A 224 29.70 15.11 0.46
N PHE A 225 28.82 15.96 -0.06
CA PHE A 225 27.77 16.60 0.73
C PHE A 225 26.70 15.60 1.18
N PHE A 226 26.28 14.68 0.31
CA PHE A 226 25.38 13.60 0.71
C PHE A 226 25.95 12.74 1.84
N ARG A 227 27.26 12.47 1.81
CA ARG A 227 27.95 11.79 2.93
C ARG A 227 27.97 12.62 4.21
N VAL A 228 28.03 13.95 4.13
CA VAL A 228 27.92 14.83 5.30
C VAL A 228 26.52 14.70 5.89
N LEU A 229 25.48 14.91 5.09
CA LEU A 229 24.09 14.80 5.53
C LEU A 229 23.80 13.44 6.16
N ALA A 230 24.33 12.36 5.57
CA ALA A 230 24.12 11.02 6.07
C ALA A 230 24.88 10.69 7.36
N ARG A 231 25.94 11.45 7.69
CA ARG A 231 26.75 11.31 8.90
C ARG A 231 26.35 12.31 10.00
N THR A 232 25.52 13.30 9.68
CA THR A 232 24.96 14.22 10.67
C THR A 232 24.22 13.43 11.74
N SER A 233 24.70 13.56 12.98
CA SER A 233 24.22 12.85 14.16
C SER A 233 24.50 13.72 15.38
N VAL A 234 23.44 14.29 15.96
CA VAL A 234 23.51 15.12 17.17
C VAL A 234 23.83 14.28 18.43
N GLU A 235 23.58 12.98 18.38
CA GLU A 235 23.84 12.00 19.44
C GLU A 235 25.34 11.83 19.70
N ASP A 236 26.16 12.05 18.66
CA ASP A 236 27.61 11.96 18.72
C ASP A 236 28.28 13.19 19.35
N ALA A 237 27.47 14.17 19.79
CA ALA A 237 27.98 15.38 20.43
C ALA A 237 28.66 15.10 21.77
N GLN A 238 29.78 15.80 22.01
CA GLN A 238 30.64 15.67 23.17
C GLN A 238 30.51 16.90 24.10
N ALA A 239 30.91 16.71 25.37
CA ALA A 239 30.95 17.75 26.39
C ALA A 239 32.25 17.67 27.20
N SER A 240 32.67 18.80 27.78
CA SER A 240 33.77 18.81 28.76
C SER A 240 33.38 18.18 30.11
N VAL A 241 32.08 18.10 30.40
CA VAL A 241 31.52 17.47 31.60
C VAL A 241 30.50 16.44 31.13
N GLU A 242 30.74 15.15 31.40
CA GLU A 242 29.91 14.07 30.86
C GLU A 242 28.45 14.13 31.37
N ASN A 243 28.23 14.60 32.61
CA ASN A 243 26.89 14.81 33.14
C ASN A 243 26.06 15.82 32.31
N ASP A 244 26.68 16.89 31.79
CA ASP A 244 26.01 17.86 30.93
C ASP A 244 25.56 17.19 29.63
N ARG A 245 26.39 16.30 29.08
CA ARG A 245 26.07 15.54 27.86
C ARG A 245 24.84 14.69 28.08
N THR A 246 24.82 13.87 29.13
CA THR A 246 23.69 12.99 29.43
C THR A 246 22.42 13.79 29.70
N ALA A 247 22.52 14.89 30.46
CA ALA A 247 21.37 15.74 30.78
C ALA A 247 20.79 16.44 29.55
N ILE A 248 21.64 17.00 28.66
CA ILE A 248 21.17 17.67 27.45
C ILE A 248 20.57 16.67 26.47
N LEU A 249 21.21 15.52 26.22
CA LEU A 249 20.64 14.50 25.34
C LEU A 249 19.29 14.00 25.87
N LYS A 250 19.12 13.91 27.19
CA LYS A 250 17.81 13.63 27.79
C LYS A 250 16.77 14.70 27.48
N VAL A 251 17.13 15.99 27.57
CA VAL A 251 16.24 17.10 27.17
C VAL A 251 15.86 17.01 25.69
N VAL A 252 16.80 16.63 24.81
CA VAL A 252 16.51 16.44 23.37
C VAL A 252 15.53 15.29 23.16
N MET A 253 15.74 14.15 23.84
CA MET A 253 14.88 12.97 23.76
C MET A 253 13.46 13.23 24.30
N GLU A 254 13.33 13.98 25.39
CA GLU A 254 12.05 14.37 25.99
C GLU A 254 11.31 15.45 25.17
N GLY A 255 12.02 16.20 24.33
CA GLY A 255 11.48 17.19 23.41
C GLY A 255 11.08 16.59 22.06
N MET A 256 11.66 17.13 20.97
CA MET A 256 11.36 16.66 19.60
C MET A 256 12.02 15.32 19.23
N GLY A 257 12.98 14.85 20.02
CA GLY A 257 13.78 13.66 19.73
C GLY A 257 14.96 13.92 18.78
N CYS A 258 16.00 13.09 18.88
CA CYS A 258 17.22 13.26 18.09
C CYS A 258 17.00 13.10 16.58
N ALA A 259 16.10 12.19 16.17
CA ALA A 259 15.79 11.97 14.76
C ALA A 259 15.19 13.21 14.09
N ALA A 260 14.22 13.86 14.74
CA ALA A 260 13.61 15.09 14.22
C ALA A 260 14.61 16.24 14.18
N LEU A 261 15.48 16.36 15.20
CA LEU A 261 16.53 17.38 15.23
C LEU A 261 17.58 17.15 14.13
N ASN A 262 18.03 15.92 13.90
CA ASN A 262 18.94 15.55 12.80
C ASN A 262 18.33 15.91 11.44
N GLN A 263 17.05 15.61 11.24
CA GLN A 263 16.34 15.99 10.02
C GLN A 263 16.35 17.51 9.84
N ARG A 264 16.03 18.26 10.90
CA ARG A 264 16.00 19.72 10.88
C ARG A 264 17.37 20.33 10.56
N VAL A 265 18.44 19.82 11.17
CA VAL A 265 19.81 20.22 10.87
C VAL A 265 20.15 19.95 9.41
N ASN A 266 19.81 18.78 8.88
CA ASN A 266 20.05 18.43 7.49
C ASN A 266 19.23 19.30 6.52
N GLU A 267 18.00 19.68 6.86
CA GLU A 267 17.20 20.64 6.09
C GLU A 267 17.90 22.00 6.00
N LEU A 268 18.36 22.53 7.13
CA LEU A 268 19.09 23.79 7.17
C LEU A 268 20.41 23.71 6.40
N LEU A 269 21.14 22.59 6.47
CA LEU A 269 22.36 22.37 5.70
C LEU A 269 22.09 22.35 4.19
N ARG A 270 20.99 21.74 3.75
CA ARG A 270 20.56 21.75 2.34
C ARG A 270 20.19 23.15 1.89
N LEU A 271 19.44 23.90 2.68
CA LEU A 271 19.09 25.30 2.39
C LEU A 271 20.34 26.18 2.28
N TRP A 272 21.31 25.99 3.18
CA TRP A 272 22.60 26.67 3.10
C TRP A 272 23.35 26.32 1.83
N LEU A 273 23.44 25.02 1.48
CA LEU A 273 24.09 24.59 0.24
C LEU A 273 23.42 25.22 -0.98
N ASP A 274 22.09 25.21 -1.02
CA ASP A 274 21.30 25.79 -2.10
C ASP A 274 21.64 27.27 -2.27
N GLY A 275 21.60 28.06 -1.20
CA GLY A 275 21.99 29.48 -1.23
C GLY A 275 23.44 29.70 -1.69
N VAL A 276 24.39 28.90 -1.20
CA VAL A 276 25.79 29.01 -1.62
C VAL A 276 25.97 28.72 -3.10
N VAL A 277 25.31 27.68 -3.62
CA VAL A 277 25.41 27.33 -5.04
C VAL A 277 24.82 28.44 -5.91
N HIS A 278 23.66 28.99 -5.54
CA HIS A 278 23.06 30.12 -6.26
C HIS A 278 23.97 31.34 -6.25
N ASP A 279 24.58 31.68 -5.11
CA ASP A 279 25.53 32.79 -5.04
C ASP A 279 26.76 32.57 -5.94
N ILE A 280 27.29 31.33 -5.99
CA ILE A 280 28.43 30.99 -6.85
C ILE A 280 28.05 31.15 -8.32
N ILE A 281 26.83 30.74 -8.69
CA ILE A 281 26.30 30.88 -10.06
C ILE A 281 26.16 32.36 -10.41
N ALA A 282 25.45 33.14 -9.58
CA ALA A 282 25.22 34.57 -9.81
C ALA A 282 26.55 35.34 -9.92
N TYR A 283 27.48 35.10 -8.98
CA TYR A 283 28.81 35.74 -9.01
C TYR A 283 29.57 35.42 -10.31
N ARG A 284 29.49 34.19 -10.81
CA ARG A 284 30.17 33.79 -12.05
C ARG A 284 29.46 34.28 -13.32
N GLN A 285 28.14 34.46 -13.29
CA GLN A 285 27.37 35.13 -14.36
C GLN A 285 27.71 36.62 -14.41
N ASP A 286 27.76 37.32 -13.28
CA ASP A 286 28.16 38.73 -13.22
C ASP A 286 29.59 38.92 -13.76
N LEU A 287 30.51 38.01 -13.43
CA LEU A 287 31.86 38.00 -14.00
C LEU A 287 31.85 37.75 -15.53
N GLN A 288 30.91 36.95 -16.03
CA GLN A 288 30.75 36.67 -17.46
C GLN A 288 30.27 37.93 -18.20
N ASP A 289 29.31 38.65 -17.64
CA ASP A 289 28.77 39.89 -18.19
C ASP A 289 29.77 41.06 -18.09
N TYR A 290 30.61 41.07 -17.05
CA TYR A 290 31.56 42.15 -16.79
C TYR A 290 32.91 42.02 -17.52
N PHE A 291 33.44 40.79 -17.68
CA PHE A 291 34.78 40.58 -18.26
C PHE A 291 34.79 40.18 -19.74
N GLY A 292 33.64 39.94 -20.37
CA GLY A 292 33.47 39.83 -21.82
C GLY A 292 34.23 38.71 -22.55
N ASP A 293 35.18 37.98 -21.95
CA ASP A 293 36.10 37.11 -22.72
C ASP A 293 36.55 35.80 -22.01
N ASN A 294 36.02 35.45 -20.83
CA ASN A 294 36.29 34.14 -20.19
C ASN A 294 35.20 33.08 -20.42
N CYS A 295 34.15 33.42 -21.18
CA CYS A 295 33.05 32.55 -21.62
C CYS A 295 33.55 31.27 -22.31
N GLY A 296 34.74 31.32 -22.93
CA GLY A 296 35.34 30.17 -23.62
C GLY A 296 36.28 29.31 -22.77
N SER A 297 36.51 29.54 -21.48
CA SER A 297 37.55 28.78 -20.76
C SER A 297 37.13 27.32 -20.45
N MET A 298 38.08 26.39 -20.45
CA MET A 298 37.82 24.99 -20.06
C MET A 298 37.34 24.86 -18.60
N ALA A 299 37.70 25.81 -17.74
CA ALA A 299 37.21 25.87 -16.37
C ALA A 299 35.72 26.27 -16.34
N HIS A 300 35.28 27.17 -17.22
CA HIS A 300 33.88 27.57 -17.34
C HIS A 300 33.02 26.43 -17.90
N ALA A 301 33.49 25.70 -18.91
CA ALA A 301 32.77 24.54 -19.44
C ALA A 301 32.53 23.45 -18.37
N ARG A 302 33.56 23.11 -17.58
CA ARG A 302 33.43 22.20 -16.42
C ARG A 302 32.47 22.74 -15.36
N PHE A 303 32.47 24.05 -15.14
CA PHE A 303 31.53 24.68 -14.22
C PHE A 303 30.09 24.45 -14.70
N CYS A 304 29.76 24.80 -15.95
CA CYS A 304 28.44 24.59 -16.55
C CYS A 304 28.00 23.12 -16.47
N SER A 305 28.89 22.19 -16.82
CA SER A 305 28.65 20.74 -16.75
C SER A 305 28.26 20.27 -15.34
N ARG A 306 28.91 20.82 -14.31
CA ARG A 306 28.63 20.46 -12.91
C ARG A 306 27.39 21.13 -12.35
N VAL A 307 27.07 22.34 -12.80
CA VAL A 307 25.78 22.99 -12.49
C VAL A 307 24.63 22.15 -13.05
N CYS A 308 24.75 21.65 -14.28
CA CYS A 308 23.79 20.71 -14.87
C CYS A 308 23.54 19.48 -13.98
N VAL A 309 24.61 18.81 -13.55
CA VAL A 309 24.49 17.64 -12.63
C VAL A 309 23.86 18.02 -11.30
N LEU A 310 24.21 19.18 -10.76
CA LEU A 310 23.69 19.65 -9.47
C LEU A 310 22.19 19.94 -9.53
N PHE A 311 21.73 20.65 -10.55
CA PHE A 311 20.30 20.93 -10.75
C PHE A 311 19.49 19.66 -11.04
N HIS A 312 20.02 18.75 -11.86
CA HIS A 312 19.43 17.42 -12.04
C HIS A 312 19.26 16.71 -10.70
N LYS A 313 20.34 16.55 -9.92
CA LYS A 313 20.30 15.78 -8.65
C LYS A 313 19.43 16.44 -7.57
N ASN A 314 19.25 17.76 -7.61
CA ASN A 314 18.40 18.48 -6.68
C ASN A 314 16.90 18.44 -7.09
N GLY A 315 16.56 17.87 -8.26
CA GLY A 315 15.18 17.70 -8.71
C GLY A 315 14.44 19.00 -8.97
N ARG A 316 15.16 20.11 -9.19
CA ARG A 316 14.57 21.44 -9.44
C ARG A 316 14.95 21.93 -10.83
N ASN A 317 13.92 22.30 -11.61
CA ASN A 317 14.02 22.98 -12.90
C ASN A 317 14.88 22.24 -13.96
N PRO A 318 14.38 21.11 -14.51
CA PRO A 318 15.15 20.30 -15.46
C PRO A 318 15.52 21.06 -16.74
N GLN A 319 14.70 22.04 -17.14
CA GLN A 319 14.99 22.91 -18.28
C GLN A 319 16.28 23.73 -18.08
N GLU A 320 16.45 24.32 -16.90
CA GLU A 320 17.64 25.08 -16.56
C GLU A 320 18.87 24.17 -16.50
N ALA A 321 18.74 22.96 -15.96
CA ALA A 321 19.80 21.97 -15.97
C ALA A 321 20.26 21.64 -17.40
N LEU A 322 19.31 21.51 -18.34
CA LEU A 322 19.58 21.21 -19.75
C LEU A 322 20.31 22.38 -20.44
N GLU A 323 19.91 23.63 -20.18
CA GLU A 323 20.58 24.83 -20.70
C GLU A 323 22.06 24.87 -20.29
N TRP A 324 22.35 24.64 -19.00
CA TRP A 324 23.73 24.58 -18.51
C TRP A 324 24.53 23.43 -19.13
N GLY A 325 23.91 22.26 -19.32
CA GLY A 325 24.52 21.11 -19.98
C GLY A 325 24.89 21.40 -21.44
N ASN A 326 23.97 21.99 -22.21
CA ASN A 326 24.18 22.37 -23.60
C ASN A 326 25.25 23.46 -23.74
N LYS A 327 25.24 24.47 -22.85
CA LYS A 327 26.29 25.50 -22.79
C LYS A 327 27.67 24.89 -22.55
N ALA A 328 27.78 23.86 -21.69
CA ALA A 328 29.04 23.15 -21.47
C ALA A 328 29.55 22.44 -22.74
N ILE A 329 28.66 21.78 -23.47
CA ILE A 329 28.96 21.09 -24.74
C ILE A 329 29.46 22.09 -25.77
N GLU A 330 28.78 23.22 -25.93
CA GLU A 330 29.14 24.28 -26.88
C GLU A 330 30.56 24.81 -26.61
N ILE A 331 30.85 25.17 -25.36
CA ILE A 331 32.16 25.71 -24.98
C ILE A 331 33.28 24.68 -25.20
N HIS A 332 33.05 23.42 -24.81
CA HIS A 332 34.05 22.36 -25.02
C HIS A 332 34.27 22.07 -26.51
N SER A 333 33.22 22.13 -27.33
CA SER A 333 33.27 21.84 -28.77
C SER A 333 33.93 22.95 -29.58
N ALA A 334 33.85 24.20 -29.12
CA ALA A 334 34.45 25.36 -29.78
C ALA A 334 36.00 25.45 -29.65
N LYS A 335 36.66 24.50 -28.96
CA LYS A 335 38.11 24.55 -28.69
C LYS A 335 38.93 23.64 -29.58
N ASN A 336 40.11 24.14 -30.00
CA ASN A 336 41.08 23.42 -30.83
C ASN A 336 41.71 22.17 -30.18
N ASN A 337 41.59 21.98 -28.86
CA ASN A 337 42.07 20.77 -28.15
C ASN A 337 40.99 20.26 -27.17
N PRO A 338 39.91 19.66 -27.70
CA PRO A 338 38.77 19.26 -26.89
C PRO A 338 39.12 18.10 -25.95
N GLN A 339 38.80 18.24 -24.66
CA GLN A 339 38.84 17.14 -23.72
C GLN A 339 37.64 16.22 -23.98
N VAL A 340 37.80 15.27 -24.91
CA VAL A 340 36.69 14.45 -25.43
C VAL A 340 35.91 13.69 -24.36
N HIS A 341 36.54 13.31 -23.26
CA HIS A 341 35.87 12.64 -22.13
C HIS A 341 34.98 13.59 -21.33
N GLU A 342 35.32 14.87 -21.27
CA GLU A 342 34.49 15.91 -20.63
C GLU A 342 33.28 16.22 -21.52
N ILE A 343 33.46 16.28 -22.85
CA ILE A 343 32.35 16.43 -23.82
C ILE A 343 31.38 15.25 -23.71
N ALA A 344 31.90 14.03 -23.73
CA ALA A 344 31.08 12.83 -23.61
C ALA A 344 30.33 12.75 -22.27
N ALA A 345 30.97 13.17 -21.18
CA ALA A 345 30.30 13.29 -19.89
C ALA A 345 29.18 14.35 -19.91
N CYS A 346 29.37 15.50 -20.58
CA CYS A 346 28.32 16.50 -20.72
C CYS A 346 27.10 15.96 -21.48
N TYR A 347 27.32 15.26 -22.60
CA TYR A 347 26.25 14.56 -23.31
C TYR A 347 25.53 13.53 -22.43
N SER A 348 26.28 12.78 -21.61
CA SER A 348 25.70 11.85 -20.64
C SER A 348 24.88 12.57 -19.57
N HIS A 349 25.28 13.75 -19.11
CA HIS A 349 24.50 14.54 -18.15
C HIS A 349 23.22 15.12 -18.77
N VAL A 350 23.29 15.66 -19.99
CA VAL A 350 22.12 16.14 -20.73
C VAL A 350 21.13 15.01 -20.98
N GLY A 351 21.61 13.84 -21.42
CA GLY A 351 20.76 12.66 -21.60
C GLY A 351 20.08 12.22 -20.30
N ASN A 352 20.77 12.28 -19.14
CA ASN A 352 20.14 11.96 -17.86
C ASN A 352 18.96 12.92 -17.57
N VAL A 353 19.14 14.23 -17.80
CA VAL A 353 18.07 15.23 -17.62
C VAL A 353 16.89 14.93 -18.55
N GLN A 354 17.14 14.67 -19.83
CA GLN A 354 16.09 14.31 -20.80
C GLN A 354 15.35 13.02 -20.40
N THR A 355 16.07 12.04 -19.85
CA THR A 355 15.46 10.80 -19.31
C THR A 355 14.47 11.14 -18.19
N SER A 356 14.86 12.02 -17.25
CA SER A 356 13.97 12.44 -16.15
C SER A 356 12.77 13.28 -16.61
N MET A 357 12.83 13.86 -17.81
CA MET A 357 11.72 14.58 -18.44
C MET A 357 10.81 13.66 -19.27
N GLY A 358 11.16 12.38 -19.43
CA GLY A 358 10.43 11.44 -20.30
C GLY A 358 10.76 11.56 -21.79
N GLU A 359 11.78 12.35 -22.17
CA GLU A 359 12.19 12.56 -23.57
C GLU A 359 13.17 11.47 -24.03
N LEU A 360 12.70 10.22 -24.10
CA LEU A 360 13.55 9.03 -24.28
C LEU A 360 14.38 9.05 -25.58
N ASP A 361 13.80 9.46 -26.71
CA ASP A 361 14.50 9.52 -28.00
C ASP A 361 15.65 10.55 -28.00
N GLN A 362 15.40 11.72 -27.40
CA GLN A 362 16.42 12.76 -27.29
C GLN A 362 17.53 12.33 -26.33
N ALA A 363 17.16 11.67 -25.22
CA ALA A 363 18.12 11.11 -24.27
C ALA A 363 19.04 10.08 -24.96
N LEU A 364 18.46 9.16 -25.75
CA LEU A 364 19.21 8.17 -26.51
C LEU A 364 20.19 8.85 -27.49
N ALA A 365 19.70 9.83 -28.26
CA ALA A 365 20.54 10.59 -29.20
C ALA A 365 21.70 11.30 -28.49
N SER A 366 21.46 11.91 -27.33
CA SER A 366 22.50 12.55 -26.51
C SER A 366 23.56 11.52 -26.07
N TYR A 367 23.14 10.35 -25.56
CA TYR A 367 24.08 9.30 -25.17
C TYR A 367 24.92 8.77 -26.35
N GLU A 368 24.30 8.58 -27.50
CA GLU A 368 24.98 8.15 -28.73
C GLU A 368 26.00 9.19 -29.22
N GLN A 369 25.65 10.48 -29.16
CA GLN A 369 26.60 11.56 -29.48
C GLN A 369 27.81 11.56 -28.53
N GLY A 370 27.57 11.42 -27.22
CA GLY A 370 28.65 11.29 -26.24
C GLY A 370 29.55 10.09 -26.52
N PHE A 371 28.96 8.97 -26.94
CA PHE A 371 29.68 7.77 -27.33
C PHE A 371 30.52 7.98 -28.60
N ASP A 372 29.95 8.58 -29.63
CA ASP A 372 30.62 8.81 -30.92
C ASP A 372 31.85 9.70 -30.79
N VAL A 373 31.77 10.73 -29.95
CA VAL A 373 32.92 11.59 -29.59
C VAL A 373 34.08 10.75 -29.05
N LEU A 374 33.81 9.80 -28.14
CA LEU A 374 34.83 8.90 -27.59
C LEU A 374 35.33 7.91 -28.64
N ALA A 375 34.45 7.33 -29.45
CA ALA A 375 34.79 6.34 -30.46
C ALA A 375 35.69 6.92 -31.56
N VAL A 376 35.42 8.14 -32.03
CA VAL A 376 36.27 8.85 -32.99
C VAL A 376 37.64 9.14 -32.39
N TYR A 377 37.68 9.63 -31.15
CA TYR A 377 38.94 9.92 -30.47
C TYR A 377 39.81 8.66 -30.31
N LEU A 378 39.22 7.57 -29.82
CA LEU A 378 39.93 6.30 -29.64
C LEU A 378 40.48 5.78 -30.97
N ARG A 379 39.69 5.80 -32.06
CA ARG A 379 40.17 5.36 -33.38
C ARG A 379 41.38 6.15 -33.88
N ASN A 380 41.39 7.46 -33.65
CA ASN A 380 42.42 8.36 -34.18
C ASN A 380 43.67 8.44 -33.31
N LYS A 381 43.51 8.42 -31.98
CA LYS A 381 44.61 8.64 -31.01
C LYS A 381 45.08 7.37 -30.32
N HIS A 382 44.21 6.37 -30.20
CA HIS A 382 44.50 5.11 -29.50
C HIS A 382 43.98 3.89 -30.27
N PRO A 383 44.47 3.62 -31.49
CA PRO A 383 43.93 2.59 -32.37
C PRO A 383 44.00 1.17 -31.76
N ALA A 384 44.97 0.90 -30.89
CA ALA A 384 45.05 -0.35 -30.14
C ALA A 384 43.89 -0.51 -29.14
N ILE A 385 43.57 0.57 -28.41
CA ILE A 385 42.44 0.63 -27.46
C ILE A 385 41.12 0.52 -28.21
N ALA A 386 40.97 1.23 -29.33
CA ALA A 386 39.81 1.12 -30.20
C ALA A 386 39.64 -0.29 -30.78
N SER A 387 40.74 -0.96 -31.15
CA SER A 387 40.70 -2.35 -31.63
C SER A 387 40.29 -3.32 -30.53
N GLU A 388 40.70 -3.10 -29.28
CA GLU A 388 40.31 -3.95 -28.15
C GLU A 388 38.84 -3.75 -27.79
N TYR A 389 38.37 -2.50 -27.77
CA TYR A 389 36.94 -2.20 -27.65
C TYR A 389 36.14 -2.87 -28.77
N ALA A 390 36.54 -2.69 -30.04
CA ALA A 390 35.89 -3.32 -31.19
C ALA A 390 35.93 -4.85 -31.14
N PHE A 391 36.94 -5.43 -30.49
CA PHE A 391 37.00 -6.87 -30.22
C PHE A 391 35.95 -7.30 -29.19
N ILE A 392 35.83 -6.59 -28.06
CA ILE A 392 34.80 -6.87 -27.05
C ILE A 392 33.40 -6.71 -27.67
N THR A 393 33.14 -5.55 -28.27
CA THR A 393 31.86 -5.22 -28.90
C THR A 393 31.55 -6.16 -30.07
N GLY A 394 32.53 -6.45 -30.91
CA GLY A 394 32.36 -7.34 -32.07
C GLY A 394 32.07 -8.78 -31.68
N ASN A 395 32.63 -9.30 -30.59
CA ASN A 395 32.30 -10.63 -30.09
C ASN A 395 30.89 -10.68 -29.47
N VAL A 396 30.51 -9.68 -28.67
CA VAL A 396 29.16 -9.56 -28.10
C VAL A 396 28.11 -9.46 -29.22
N LEU A 397 28.32 -8.61 -30.23
CA LEU A 397 27.40 -8.44 -31.37
C LEU A 397 27.35 -9.64 -32.32
N ARG A 398 28.48 -10.30 -32.62
CA ARG A 398 28.50 -11.52 -33.46
C ARG A 398 27.74 -12.66 -32.81
N ARG A 399 27.80 -12.78 -31.48
CA ARG A 399 27.03 -13.78 -30.73
C ARG A 399 25.53 -13.48 -30.78
N ARG A 400 25.13 -12.21 -30.60
CA ARG A 400 23.75 -11.75 -30.84
C ARG A 400 23.23 -12.18 -32.23
N GLN A 401 24.00 -11.90 -33.29
CA GLN A 401 23.63 -12.28 -34.67
C GLN A 401 23.61 -13.79 -34.92
N GLN A 402 24.50 -14.56 -34.28
CA GLN A 402 24.53 -16.02 -34.41
C GLN A 402 23.35 -16.69 -33.68
N GLN A 403 22.93 -16.15 -32.54
CA GLN A 403 21.85 -16.70 -31.73
C GLN A 403 20.45 -16.29 -32.22
N GLN A 404 20.29 -15.09 -32.80
CA GLN A 404 19.06 -14.69 -33.52
C GLN A 404 18.71 -15.65 -34.66
N LYS A 405 19.70 -16.32 -35.27
CA LYS A 405 19.48 -17.32 -36.32
C LYS A 405 19.00 -18.68 -35.80
N THR A 406 19.11 -18.94 -34.50
CA THR A 406 18.85 -20.27 -33.90
C THR A 406 17.55 -20.39 -33.10
N HIS A 407 16.67 -19.38 -33.10
CA HIS A 407 15.35 -19.39 -32.41
C HIS A 407 15.39 -19.79 -30.91
N GLY A 408 16.54 -19.63 -30.23
CA GLY A 408 16.70 -19.94 -28.82
C GLY A 408 16.85 -18.67 -27.95
N ARG A 409 16.37 -18.73 -26.70
CA ARG A 409 16.52 -17.68 -25.68
C ARG A 409 18.01 -17.30 -25.53
N MET A 410 18.34 -16.01 -25.57
CA MET A 410 19.73 -15.54 -25.58
C MET A 410 20.40 -15.70 -24.20
N ASP A 411 21.58 -16.34 -24.17
CA ASP A 411 22.38 -16.56 -22.96
C ASP A 411 23.55 -15.56 -22.89
N TYR A 412 23.19 -14.30 -22.67
CA TYR A 412 24.15 -13.18 -22.59
C TYR A 412 25.17 -13.34 -21.46
N LYS A 413 24.84 -14.09 -20.40
CA LYS A 413 25.76 -14.40 -19.29
C LYS A 413 26.91 -15.27 -19.76
N ARG A 414 26.60 -16.37 -20.46
CA ARG A 414 27.62 -17.26 -21.03
C ARG A 414 28.49 -16.52 -22.05
N ASP A 415 27.90 -15.65 -22.86
CA ASP A 415 28.65 -14.86 -23.83
C ASP A 415 29.55 -13.82 -23.16
N TYR A 416 29.09 -13.14 -22.10
CA TYR A 416 29.93 -12.29 -21.27
C TYR A 416 31.07 -13.09 -20.62
N ASP A 417 30.79 -14.21 -19.95
CA ASP A 417 31.80 -15.04 -19.29
C ASP A 417 32.83 -15.57 -20.30
N TYR A 418 32.39 -15.88 -21.52
CA TYR A 418 33.24 -16.31 -22.63
C TYR A 418 34.10 -15.16 -23.18
N VAL A 419 33.52 -13.99 -23.45
CA VAL A 419 34.24 -12.80 -23.93
C VAL A 419 35.25 -12.34 -22.88
N LEU A 420 34.85 -12.31 -21.62
CA LEU A 420 35.71 -12.03 -20.47
C LEU A 420 36.82 -13.08 -20.33
N GLY A 421 36.50 -14.37 -20.49
CA GLY A 421 37.47 -15.46 -20.46
C GLY A 421 38.49 -15.40 -21.61
N LEU A 422 38.05 -15.11 -22.83
CA LEU A 422 38.90 -14.86 -23.99
C LEU A 422 39.83 -13.66 -23.74
N HIS A 423 39.29 -12.60 -23.16
CA HIS A 423 40.03 -11.40 -22.87
C HIS A 423 41.07 -11.62 -21.74
N LYS A 424 40.69 -12.27 -20.63
CA LYS A 424 41.62 -12.70 -19.56
C LYS A 424 42.77 -13.56 -20.12
N ARG A 425 42.48 -14.46 -21.07
CA ARG A 425 43.51 -15.26 -21.78
C ARG A 425 44.39 -14.43 -22.72
N ARG A 426 43.86 -13.37 -23.32
CA ARG A 426 44.60 -12.44 -24.18
C ARG A 426 45.54 -11.55 -23.37
N LEU A 427 45.10 -11.06 -22.21
CA LEU A 427 45.94 -10.37 -21.23
C LEU A 427 47.03 -11.28 -20.64
N ALA A 428 46.71 -12.55 -20.39
CA ALA A 428 47.67 -13.54 -19.87
C ALA A 428 48.72 -13.99 -20.89
N LYS A 429 48.61 -13.60 -22.18
CA LYS A 429 49.61 -13.88 -23.22
C LYS A 429 50.46 -12.63 -23.46
N PRO A 430 51.66 -12.51 -22.87
CA PRO A 430 52.58 -11.44 -23.25
C PRO A 430 53.19 -11.79 -24.61
N ASN A 431 52.65 -11.27 -25.72
CA ASN A 431 53.39 -11.29 -26.99
C ASN A 431 52.86 -10.27 -28.02
N THR A 432 53.56 -9.14 -28.16
CA THR A 432 54.58 -8.96 -29.21
C THR A 432 55.31 -7.63 -29.00
N ARG A 433 56.63 -7.64 -29.26
CA ARG A 433 57.56 -6.50 -29.21
C ARG A 433 57.09 -5.22 -29.92
N LYS A 434 56.09 -5.28 -30.82
CA LYS A 434 55.50 -4.12 -31.50
C LYS A 434 54.44 -3.39 -30.67
N GLN A 435 53.69 -4.06 -29.80
CA GLN A 435 52.71 -3.42 -28.91
C GLN A 435 53.38 -2.76 -27.71
N ASN A 436 54.47 -3.34 -27.18
CA ASN A 436 55.22 -2.74 -26.07
C ASN A 436 55.93 -1.44 -26.47
N VAL A 437 56.41 -1.31 -27.71
CA VAL A 437 57.08 -0.09 -28.19
C VAL A 437 56.08 1.06 -28.42
N LEU A 438 54.87 0.77 -28.90
CA LEU A 438 53.78 1.74 -29.02
C LEU A 438 53.20 2.10 -27.63
N ALA A 439 53.03 1.12 -26.74
CA ALA A 439 52.56 1.32 -25.38
C ALA A 439 53.57 2.06 -24.49
N GLU A 440 54.89 1.98 -24.75
CA GLU A 440 55.92 2.71 -24.02
C GLU A 440 56.05 4.18 -24.44
N GLN A 441 55.78 4.51 -25.71
CA GLN A 441 55.78 5.90 -26.21
C GLN A 441 54.54 6.69 -25.78
N ASP A 442 53.36 6.04 -25.69
CA ASP A 442 52.12 6.66 -25.19
C ASP A 442 52.03 6.75 -23.66
N ASN A 443 52.83 5.96 -22.92
CA ASN A 443 52.68 5.72 -21.47
C ASN A 443 53.03 6.89 -20.53
N LYS A 444 53.78 7.91 -20.99
CA LYS A 444 54.32 8.93 -20.07
C LYS A 444 53.35 10.06 -19.73
N ASN A 445 52.35 10.34 -20.58
CA ASN A 445 51.32 11.37 -20.34
C ASN A 445 49.87 10.82 -20.33
N ASN A 446 49.57 9.64 -20.89
CA ASN A 446 48.20 9.10 -21.05
C ASN A 446 47.62 8.32 -19.86
N LYS A 447 48.42 7.90 -18.88
CA LYS A 447 47.99 6.99 -17.79
C LYS A 447 46.79 7.47 -16.96
N LYS A 448 46.43 8.75 -16.99
CA LYS A 448 45.26 9.30 -16.27
C LYS A 448 44.00 9.42 -17.14
N VAL A 449 44.12 9.57 -18.46
CA VAL A 449 43.00 9.85 -19.35
C VAL A 449 42.32 8.55 -19.81
N GLU A 450 43.08 7.47 -20.00
CA GLU A 450 42.55 6.18 -20.44
C GLU A 450 41.53 5.56 -19.46
N PRO A 451 41.78 5.51 -18.12
CA PRO A 451 40.79 4.97 -17.19
C PRO A 451 39.49 5.80 -17.12
N ILE A 452 39.58 7.11 -17.34
CA ILE A 452 38.42 8.01 -17.32
C ILE A 452 37.55 7.78 -18.55
N ILE A 453 38.15 7.66 -19.74
CA ILE A 453 37.41 7.39 -20.99
C ILE A 453 36.58 6.11 -20.86
N TRP A 454 37.18 5.02 -20.39
CA TRP A 454 36.46 3.76 -20.24
C TRP A 454 35.35 3.80 -19.20
N ARG A 455 35.54 4.52 -18.08
CA ARG A 455 34.47 4.75 -17.09
C ARG A 455 33.32 5.53 -17.73
N THR A 456 33.61 6.62 -18.45
CA THR A 456 32.59 7.39 -19.15
C THR A 456 31.85 6.54 -20.19
N MET A 457 32.56 5.67 -20.93
CA MET A 457 31.91 4.72 -21.85
C MET A 457 31.01 3.72 -21.12
N ALA A 458 31.44 3.19 -19.97
CA ALA A 458 30.63 2.29 -19.16
C ALA A 458 29.36 2.98 -18.62
N THR A 459 29.49 4.21 -18.11
CA THR A 459 28.34 5.04 -17.70
C THR A 459 27.36 5.27 -18.85
N ILE A 460 27.87 5.63 -20.04
CA ILE A 460 27.02 5.82 -21.24
C ILE A 460 26.33 4.51 -21.64
N HIS A 461 27.02 3.36 -21.62
CA HIS A 461 26.40 2.07 -21.89
C HIS A 461 25.32 1.72 -20.87
N ASN A 462 25.55 1.95 -19.58
CA ASN A 462 24.54 1.75 -18.54
C ASN A 462 23.33 2.68 -18.73
N ASN A 463 23.55 3.94 -19.13
CA ASN A 463 22.47 4.88 -19.44
C ASN A 463 21.65 4.42 -20.66
N ILE A 464 22.32 4.03 -21.75
CA ILE A 464 21.63 3.50 -22.95
C ILE A 464 20.89 2.21 -22.58
N ALA A 465 21.49 1.34 -21.78
CA ALA A 465 20.83 0.12 -21.33
C ALA A 465 19.53 0.40 -20.58
N HIS A 466 19.52 1.43 -19.73
CA HIS A 466 18.30 1.89 -19.06
C HIS A 466 17.26 2.42 -20.06
N ILE A 467 17.66 3.19 -21.08
CA ILE A 467 16.70 3.66 -22.10
C ILE A 467 16.15 2.49 -22.93
N CYS A 468 16.99 1.53 -23.30
CA CYS A 468 16.54 0.33 -23.98
C CYS A 468 15.47 -0.42 -23.17
N MET A 469 15.57 -0.44 -21.83
CA MET A 469 14.52 -1.00 -20.96
C MET A 469 13.20 -0.25 -21.07
N GLU A 470 13.24 1.09 -21.02
CA GLU A 470 12.04 1.94 -21.15
C GLU A 470 11.41 1.86 -22.55
N LEU A 471 12.18 1.42 -23.55
CA LEU A 471 11.73 1.20 -24.93
C LEU A 471 11.41 -0.27 -25.24
N ASP A 472 11.35 -1.14 -24.23
CA ASP A 472 11.11 -2.60 -24.36
C ASP A 472 12.12 -3.36 -25.26
N ASP A 473 13.35 -2.84 -25.44
CA ASP A 473 14.49 -3.52 -26.08
C ASP A 473 15.39 -4.20 -25.03
N GLU A 474 14.89 -5.28 -24.42
CA GLU A 474 15.61 -6.08 -23.41
C GLU A 474 16.97 -6.57 -23.92
N ASP A 475 17.04 -6.94 -25.19
CA ASP A 475 18.25 -7.45 -25.84
C ASP A 475 19.33 -6.38 -25.97
N GLY A 476 18.93 -5.18 -26.39
CA GLY A 476 19.79 -4.00 -26.37
C GLY A 476 20.26 -3.68 -24.96
N ALA A 477 19.35 -3.72 -23.97
CA ALA A 477 19.66 -3.44 -22.58
C ALA A 477 20.70 -4.41 -22.00
N LEU A 478 20.50 -5.72 -22.17
CA LEU A 478 21.45 -6.75 -21.72
C LEU A 478 22.81 -6.58 -22.38
N ALA A 479 22.84 -6.42 -23.71
CA ALA A 479 24.09 -6.27 -24.44
C ALA A 479 24.90 -5.07 -23.91
N ARG A 480 24.24 -3.93 -23.69
CA ARG A 480 24.86 -2.70 -23.18
C ARG A 480 25.32 -2.84 -21.73
N ALA A 481 24.51 -3.45 -20.86
CA ALA A 481 24.89 -3.70 -19.46
C ALA A 481 26.12 -4.63 -19.34
N TYR A 482 26.20 -5.68 -20.16
CA TYR A 482 27.37 -6.55 -20.20
C TYR A 482 28.61 -5.87 -20.80
N MET A 483 28.44 -4.99 -21.79
CA MET A 483 29.54 -4.14 -22.27
C MET A 483 30.07 -3.26 -21.14
N ALA A 484 29.19 -2.59 -20.38
CA ALA A 484 29.60 -1.77 -19.24
C ALA A 484 30.39 -2.57 -18.19
N LEU A 485 29.92 -3.77 -17.81
CA LEU A 485 30.64 -4.66 -16.88
C LEU A 485 32.02 -5.05 -17.40
N ALA A 486 32.13 -5.44 -18.67
CA ALA A 486 33.40 -5.81 -19.28
C ALA A 486 34.39 -4.64 -19.27
N LEU A 487 33.91 -3.42 -19.50
CA LEU A 487 34.72 -2.20 -19.44
C LEU A 487 35.18 -1.88 -18.01
N ILE A 488 34.32 -2.05 -17.01
CA ILE A 488 34.67 -1.75 -15.61
C ILE A 488 35.71 -2.74 -15.09
N GLU A 489 35.52 -4.03 -15.38
CA GLU A 489 36.47 -5.09 -15.01
C GLU A 489 37.83 -4.89 -15.68
N TYR A 490 37.86 -4.37 -16.91
CA TYR A 490 39.08 -4.00 -17.63
C TYR A 490 39.88 -2.87 -16.95
N VAL A 491 39.20 -1.85 -16.43
CA VAL A 491 39.84 -0.60 -15.98
C VAL A 491 40.20 -0.61 -14.51
N VAL A 492 39.29 -1.11 -13.68
CA VAL A 492 39.37 -0.95 -12.22
C VAL A 492 40.10 -2.14 -11.62
N GLY A 493 40.02 -3.33 -12.23
CA GLY A 493 40.55 -4.58 -11.68
C GLY A 493 39.88 -5.02 -10.37
N ASP A 494 38.85 -4.28 -9.95
CA ASP A 494 38.02 -4.50 -8.77
C ASP A 494 36.56 -4.34 -9.19
N THR A 495 35.74 -5.32 -8.85
CA THR A 495 34.31 -5.34 -9.15
C THR A 495 33.50 -4.43 -8.23
N ASP A 496 34.09 -3.92 -7.13
CA ASP A 496 33.44 -3.01 -6.19
C ASP A 496 33.44 -1.56 -6.73
N HIS A 497 32.66 -1.33 -7.79
CA HIS A 497 32.50 -0.02 -8.45
C HIS A 497 31.03 0.36 -8.64
N VAL A 498 30.69 1.65 -8.47
CA VAL A 498 29.31 2.16 -8.57
C VAL A 498 28.64 1.87 -9.92
N GLU A 499 29.40 1.93 -11.01
CA GLU A 499 28.88 1.58 -12.34
C GLU A 499 28.64 0.07 -12.51
N ALA A 500 29.37 -0.79 -11.79
CA ALA A 500 29.13 -2.24 -11.84
C ALA A 500 27.84 -2.57 -11.10
N ALA A 501 27.60 -1.91 -9.98
CA ALA A 501 26.33 -1.97 -9.27
C ALA A 501 25.15 -1.57 -10.18
N ARG A 502 25.30 -0.49 -10.96
CA ARG A 502 24.28 -0.05 -11.91
C ARG A 502 24.02 -1.08 -13.01
N SER A 503 25.07 -1.69 -13.58
CA SER A 503 24.90 -2.76 -14.57
C SER A 503 24.20 -3.99 -13.97
N HIS A 504 24.47 -4.33 -12.71
CA HIS A 504 23.77 -5.40 -12.00
C HIS A 504 22.30 -5.06 -11.76
N GLU A 505 21.96 -3.82 -11.43
CA GLU A 505 20.56 -3.40 -11.26
C GLU A 505 19.75 -3.47 -12.55
N ILE A 506 20.32 -3.03 -13.68
CA ILE A 506 19.64 -3.11 -14.98
C ILE A 506 19.35 -4.57 -15.32
N ARG A 507 20.35 -5.45 -15.14
CA ARG A 507 20.16 -6.90 -15.34
C ARG A 507 19.16 -7.50 -14.36
N GLY A 508 19.13 -7.02 -13.12
CA GLY A 508 18.14 -7.41 -12.12
C GLY A 508 16.72 -7.03 -12.56
N SER A 509 16.54 -5.84 -13.12
CA SER A 509 15.26 -5.36 -13.64
C SER A 509 14.71 -6.22 -14.78
N ILE A 510 15.61 -6.74 -15.63
CA ILE A 510 15.25 -7.64 -16.75
C ILE A 510 14.80 -9.00 -16.22
N LEU A 511 15.49 -9.53 -15.19
CA LEU A 511 15.08 -10.77 -14.55
C LEU A 511 13.75 -10.61 -13.81
N GLU A 512 13.51 -9.45 -13.20
CA GLU A 512 12.23 -9.09 -12.59
C GLU A 512 11.09 -9.09 -13.63
N GLN A 513 11.27 -8.49 -14.81
CA GLN A 513 10.28 -8.53 -15.91
C GLN A 513 9.98 -9.96 -16.40
N HIS A 514 10.95 -10.87 -16.28
CA HIS A 514 10.78 -12.29 -16.61
C HIS A 514 10.30 -13.16 -15.44
N GLU A 515 9.86 -12.55 -14.33
CA GLU A 515 9.41 -13.24 -13.11
C GLU A 515 10.49 -14.13 -12.45
N ASP A 516 11.76 -13.96 -12.81
CA ASP A 516 12.90 -14.58 -12.10
C ASP A 516 13.31 -13.72 -10.90
N HIS A 517 12.43 -13.69 -9.90
CA HIS A 517 12.63 -12.92 -8.66
C HIS A 517 13.89 -13.35 -7.89
N ALA A 518 14.26 -14.64 -7.96
CA ALA A 518 15.44 -15.16 -7.27
C ALA A 518 16.74 -14.64 -7.91
N GLY A 519 16.82 -14.68 -9.25
CA GLY A 519 17.94 -14.12 -10.00
C GLY A 519 18.04 -12.60 -9.86
N ALA A 520 16.91 -11.89 -9.92
CA ALA A 520 16.85 -10.45 -9.71
C ALA A 520 17.36 -10.05 -8.30
N LEU A 521 16.91 -10.76 -7.26
CA LEU A 521 17.33 -10.55 -5.89
C LEU A 521 18.85 -10.73 -5.69
N ASP A 522 19.47 -11.76 -6.28
CA ASP A 522 20.93 -11.95 -6.23
C ASP A 522 21.67 -10.75 -6.82
N LEU A 523 21.23 -10.26 -7.98
CA LEU A 523 21.84 -9.10 -8.64
C LEU A 523 21.66 -7.81 -7.84
N TYR A 524 20.47 -7.55 -7.30
CA TYR A 524 20.22 -6.37 -6.47
C TYR A 524 21.01 -6.41 -5.15
N ARG A 525 21.19 -7.58 -4.53
CA ARG A 525 22.03 -7.73 -3.33
C ARG A 525 23.51 -7.46 -3.62
N ARG A 526 24.02 -7.89 -4.79
CA ARG A 526 25.38 -7.57 -5.23
C ARG A 526 25.55 -6.07 -5.44
N ALA A 527 24.62 -5.43 -6.14
CA ALA A 527 24.63 -3.98 -6.33
C ALA A 527 24.60 -3.22 -5.00
N LEU A 528 23.75 -3.65 -4.07
CA LEU A 528 23.66 -3.08 -2.72
C LEU A 528 24.98 -3.22 -1.95
N GLY A 529 25.62 -4.39 -2.00
CA GLY A 529 26.92 -4.62 -1.36
C GLY A 529 27.99 -3.65 -1.87
N MET A 530 28.10 -3.51 -3.19
CA MET A 530 29.03 -2.57 -3.83
C MET A 530 28.76 -1.12 -3.42
N ARG A 531 27.49 -0.67 -3.45
CA ARG A 531 27.15 0.71 -3.07
C ARG A 531 27.36 0.98 -1.58
N LYS A 532 27.02 0.02 -0.70
CA LYS A 532 27.32 0.12 0.74
C LYS A 532 28.83 0.23 1.00
N ASN A 533 29.66 -0.53 0.29
CA ASN A 533 31.12 -0.48 0.43
C ASN A 533 31.71 0.85 -0.08
N VAL A 534 31.28 1.33 -1.25
CA VAL A 534 31.89 2.49 -1.91
C VAL A 534 31.32 3.83 -1.40
N GLN A 535 30.01 3.92 -1.22
CA GLN A 535 29.30 5.18 -0.92
C GLN A 535 28.75 5.23 0.51
N GLY A 536 28.41 4.09 1.12
CA GLY A 536 27.81 4.02 2.45
C GLY A 536 26.34 4.43 2.42
N LYS A 537 25.93 5.40 3.25
CA LYS A 537 24.58 5.96 3.23
C LYS A 537 24.48 7.01 2.10
N HIS A 538 23.83 6.65 1.00
CA HIS A 538 23.72 7.47 -0.21
C HIS A 538 22.37 7.24 -0.92
N PRO A 539 21.82 8.21 -1.69
CA PRO A 539 20.57 8.04 -2.43
C PRO A 539 20.56 6.77 -3.31
N GLU A 540 21.64 6.51 -4.05
CA GLU A 540 21.69 5.29 -4.87
C GLU A 540 21.83 4.00 -4.02
N THR A 541 22.35 4.07 -2.79
CA THR A 541 22.30 2.91 -1.87
C THR A 541 20.87 2.65 -1.39
N ALA A 542 20.11 3.71 -1.13
CA ALA A 542 18.69 3.59 -0.80
C ALA A 542 17.88 3.03 -1.98
N GLN A 543 18.24 3.39 -3.22
CA GLN A 543 17.64 2.79 -4.42
C GLN A 543 17.87 1.27 -4.49
N SER A 544 19.09 0.80 -4.20
CA SER A 544 19.36 -0.65 -4.17
C SER A 544 18.61 -1.34 -3.04
N LEU A 545 18.52 -0.72 -1.85
CA LEU A 545 17.70 -1.25 -0.75
C LEU A 545 16.23 -1.38 -1.15
N TYR A 546 15.69 -0.35 -1.79
CA TYR A 546 14.33 -0.32 -2.31
C TYR A 546 14.09 -1.48 -3.28
N ARG A 547 14.97 -1.69 -4.27
CA ARG A 547 14.85 -2.81 -5.23
C ARG A 547 14.93 -4.19 -4.57
N VAL A 548 15.82 -4.37 -3.59
CA VAL A 548 15.89 -5.62 -2.80
C VAL A 548 14.59 -5.86 -2.04
N ALA A 549 14.02 -4.80 -1.46
CA ALA A 549 12.78 -4.87 -0.70
C ALA A 549 11.57 -5.23 -1.59
N CYS A 550 11.46 -4.65 -2.78
CA CYS A 550 10.45 -5.02 -3.78
C CYS A 550 10.51 -6.52 -4.10
N MET A 551 11.70 -7.09 -4.31
CA MET A 551 11.85 -8.53 -4.59
C MET A 551 11.42 -9.41 -3.42
N TRP A 552 11.69 -9.00 -2.18
CA TRP A 552 11.20 -9.71 -1.01
C TRP A 552 9.68 -9.60 -0.86
N HIS A 553 9.10 -8.45 -1.18
CA HIS A 553 7.66 -8.28 -1.18
C HIS A 553 6.99 -9.20 -2.21
N SER A 554 7.51 -9.27 -3.45
CA SER A 554 7.01 -10.19 -4.49
C SER A 554 7.14 -11.66 -4.09
N ASN A 555 8.14 -12.03 -3.29
CA ASN A 555 8.31 -13.38 -2.75
C ASN A 555 7.53 -13.64 -1.43
N SER A 556 6.59 -12.76 -1.07
CA SER A 556 5.79 -12.82 0.17
C SER A 556 6.61 -12.76 1.47
N GLU A 557 7.87 -12.30 1.41
CA GLU A 557 8.72 -12.02 2.58
C GLU A 557 8.50 -10.59 3.10
N HIS A 558 7.25 -10.27 3.44
CA HIS A 558 6.79 -8.90 3.75
C HIS A 558 7.55 -8.24 4.92
N ASP A 559 7.86 -8.97 6.00
CA ASP A 559 8.62 -8.43 7.15
C ASP A 559 10.01 -7.91 6.74
N ARG A 560 10.71 -8.67 5.90
CA ARG A 560 12.05 -8.31 5.42
C ARG A 560 11.98 -7.14 4.43
N ALA A 561 10.95 -7.13 3.58
CA ALA A 561 10.69 -6.03 2.67
C ALA A 561 10.45 -4.73 3.46
N LEU A 562 9.59 -4.77 4.48
CA LEU A 562 9.27 -3.64 5.34
C LEU A 562 10.53 -3.09 6.03
N GLU A 563 11.38 -3.96 6.57
CA GLU A 563 12.66 -3.56 7.19
C GLU A 563 13.54 -2.77 6.21
N LYS A 564 13.69 -3.26 4.97
CA LYS A 564 14.56 -2.60 3.97
C LYS A 564 13.95 -1.36 3.34
N HIS A 565 12.63 -1.32 3.15
CA HIS A 565 11.96 -0.08 2.74
C HIS A 565 12.09 1.00 3.83
N ARG A 566 11.96 0.65 5.12
CA ARG A 566 12.25 1.57 6.24
C ARG A 566 13.71 2.02 6.27
N GLU A 567 14.67 1.11 6.04
CA GLU A 567 16.11 1.47 5.92
C GLU A 567 16.34 2.47 4.77
N ALA A 568 15.73 2.24 3.61
CA ALA A 568 15.79 3.14 2.46
C ALA A 568 15.16 4.51 2.75
N LEU A 569 13.98 4.52 3.41
CA LEU A 569 13.28 5.73 3.80
C LEU A 569 14.14 6.61 4.73
N VAL A 570 14.79 6.01 5.73
CA VAL A 570 15.68 6.73 6.65
C VAL A 570 16.82 7.42 5.89
N ILE A 571 17.45 6.73 4.93
CA ILE A 571 18.52 7.31 4.12
C ILE A 571 17.98 8.43 3.22
N ARG A 572 16.87 8.20 2.50
CA ARG A 572 16.27 9.20 1.59
C ARG A 572 15.80 10.44 2.35
N LYS A 573 15.13 10.29 3.48
CA LYS A 573 14.71 11.39 4.35
C LYS A 573 15.91 12.17 4.91
N ALA A 574 16.97 11.46 5.34
CA ALA A 574 18.17 12.08 5.88
C ALA A 574 19.02 12.79 4.82
N VAL A 575 19.04 12.33 3.56
CA VAL A 575 19.92 12.86 2.51
C VAL A 575 19.20 13.73 1.48
N LEU A 576 18.02 13.32 0.99
CA LEU A 576 17.22 14.06 0.01
C LEU A 576 16.22 15.01 0.68
N GLY A 577 15.64 14.59 1.80
CA GLY A 577 14.67 15.37 2.57
C GLY A 577 13.31 14.70 2.65
N ALA A 578 12.43 15.21 3.51
CA ALA A 578 11.10 14.63 3.72
C ALA A 578 10.15 14.82 2.54
N THR A 579 10.34 15.89 1.75
CA THR A 579 9.44 16.25 0.64
C THR A 579 9.95 15.80 -0.73
N HIS A 580 10.93 14.90 -0.80
CA HIS A 580 11.48 14.44 -2.09
C HIS A 580 10.65 13.28 -2.67
N LEU A 581 10.57 13.17 -4.00
CA LEU A 581 9.81 12.10 -4.68
C LEU A 581 10.27 10.69 -4.29
N ASP A 582 11.57 10.42 -4.26
CA ASP A 582 12.11 9.14 -3.75
C ASP A 582 11.69 8.82 -2.30
N THR A 583 11.54 9.85 -1.45
CA THR A 583 11.04 9.68 -0.07
C THR A 583 9.57 9.26 -0.12
N ALA A 584 8.76 9.91 -0.97
CA ALA A 584 7.37 9.52 -1.20
C ALA A 584 7.23 8.09 -1.76
N ALA A 585 8.09 7.69 -2.70
CA ALA A 585 8.11 6.31 -3.22
C ALA A 585 8.44 5.28 -2.12
N SER A 586 9.24 5.67 -1.12
CA SER A 586 9.50 4.78 0.03
C SER A 586 8.28 4.64 0.93
N HIS A 587 7.58 5.74 1.23
CA HIS A 587 6.33 5.73 1.99
C HIS A 587 5.26 4.91 1.29
N GLU A 588 5.11 5.08 -0.02
CA GLU A 588 4.20 4.29 -0.83
C GLU A 588 4.48 2.78 -0.76
N ALA A 589 5.73 2.36 -1.00
CA ALA A 589 6.07 0.94 -0.95
C ALA A 589 5.93 0.34 0.46
N ILE A 590 6.12 1.15 1.53
CA ILE A 590 5.81 0.74 2.90
C ILE A 590 4.29 0.56 3.05
N GLY A 591 3.49 1.50 2.53
CA GLY A 591 2.03 1.42 2.49
C GLY A 591 1.54 0.14 1.80
N ASP A 592 2.11 -0.19 0.64
CA ASP A 592 1.82 -1.42 -0.11
C ASP A 592 2.11 -2.66 0.76
N VAL A 593 3.30 -2.76 1.34
CA VAL A 593 3.69 -3.91 2.17
C VAL A 593 2.75 -4.06 3.39
N LEU A 594 2.41 -2.96 4.06
CA LEU A 594 1.52 -2.96 5.22
C LEU A 594 0.08 -3.34 4.85
N HIS A 595 -0.41 -2.88 3.69
CA HIS A 595 -1.70 -3.27 3.15
C HIS A 595 -1.78 -4.80 2.99
N PHE A 596 -0.78 -5.41 2.36
CA PHE A 596 -0.71 -6.87 2.19
C PHE A 596 -0.55 -7.63 3.52
N MET A 597 0.04 -7.01 4.55
CA MET A 597 0.14 -7.58 5.90
C MET A 597 -1.16 -7.44 6.72
N GLY A 598 -2.16 -6.69 6.22
CA GLY A 598 -3.42 -6.42 6.91
C GLY A 598 -3.35 -5.27 7.93
N ASP A 599 -2.24 -4.52 8.02
CA ASP A 599 -2.16 -3.30 8.83
C ASP A 599 -2.66 -2.11 8.01
N HIS A 600 -3.96 -2.08 7.78
CA HIS A 600 -4.61 -1.03 6.99
C HIS A 600 -4.46 0.36 7.62
N THR A 601 -4.34 0.44 8.95
CA THR A 601 -4.20 1.72 9.65
C THR A 601 -2.86 2.39 9.40
N GLU A 602 -1.75 1.65 9.54
CA GLU A 602 -0.41 2.18 9.26
C GLU A 602 -0.23 2.39 7.75
N SER A 603 -0.79 1.49 6.92
CA SER A 603 -0.78 1.63 5.45
C SER A 603 -1.39 2.97 4.97
N LEU A 604 -2.59 3.32 5.47
CA LEU A 604 -3.25 4.58 5.12
C LEU A 604 -2.45 5.82 5.57
N VAL A 605 -1.75 5.76 6.71
CA VAL A 605 -0.87 6.85 7.15
C VAL A 605 0.28 7.05 6.16
N GLU A 606 0.92 5.96 5.75
CA GLU A 606 2.06 5.99 4.83
C GLU A 606 1.63 6.47 3.43
N TYR A 607 0.50 6.00 2.90
CA TYR A 607 -0.05 6.51 1.65
C TYR A 607 -0.43 7.99 1.71
N ARG A 608 -1.00 8.48 2.82
CA ARG A 608 -1.32 9.91 2.99
C ARG A 608 -0.07 10.78 2.94
N ILE A 609 1.04 10.32 3.54
CA ILE A 609 2.33 11.02 3.47
C ILE A 609 2.83 11.04 2.03
N ALA A 610 2.82 9.90 1.34
CA ALA A 610 3.23 9.82 -0.07
C ALA A 610 2.38 10.72 -0.97
N LEU A 611 1.05 10.73 -0.78
CA LEU A 611 0.10 11.54 -1.54
C LEU A 611 0.33 13.04 -1.29
N ALA A 612 0.53 13.45 -0.04
CA ALA A 612 0.80 14.85 0.29
C ALA A 612 2.08 15.37 -0.39
N ILE A 613 3.14 14.55 -0.44
CA ILE A 613 4.39 14.91 -1.11
C ILE A 613 4.19 14.97 -2.63
N LYS A 614 3.61 13.92 -3.23
CA LYS A 614 3.42 13.85 -4.69
C LYS A 614 2.46 14.94 -5.19
N ALA A 615 1.35 15.19 -4.50
CA ALA A 615 0.41 16.25 -4.84
C ALA A 615 1.05 17.66 -4.74
N SER A 616 1.91 17.88 -3.73
CA SER A 616 2.62 19.16 -3.59
C SER A 616 3.65 19.41 -4.69
N LEU A 617 4.22 18.37 -5.30
CA LEU A 617 5.31 18.51 -6.29
C LEU A 617 4.85 18.35 -7.73
N LEU A 618 3.94 17.42 -7.99
CA LEU A 618 3.49 17.03 -9.33
C LEU A 618 2.08 17.55 -9.64
N GLY A 619 1.36 18.07 -8.64
CA GLY A 619 -0.05 18.42 -8.77
C GLY A 619 -0.93 17.17 -8.80
N ASP A 620 -2.13 17.31 -9.37
CA ASP A 620 -3.06 16.18 -9.54
C ASP A 620 -2.82 15.51 -10.90
N GLY A 621 -2.50 14.22 -10.89
CA GLY A 621 -2.12 13.46 -12.08
C GLY A 621 -2.11 11.94 -11.85
N PRO A 622 -1.54 11.15 -12.77
CA PRO A 622 -1.57 9.68 -12.70
C PRO A 622 -0.99 9.11 -11.39
N ASP A 623 0.08 9.72 -10.89
CA ASP A 623 0.76 9.28 -9.67
C ASP A 623 -0.08 9.50 -8.40
N THR A 624 -0.82 10.61 -8.31
CA THR A 624 -1.72 10.89 -7.18
C THR A 624 -3.00 10.07 -7.28
N ALA A 625 -3.54 9.90 -8.49
CA ALA A 625 -4.71 9.06 -8.75
C ALA A 625 -4.44 7.59 -8.35
N ARG A 626 -3.27 7.04 -8.71
CA ARG A 626 -2.91 5.67 -8.32
C ARG A 626 -2.83 5.50 -6.80
N LEU A 627 -2.24 6.46 -6.07
CA LEU A 627 -2.21 6.43 -4.61
C LEU A 627 -3.62 6.48 -4.01
N ARG A 628 -4.52 7.31 -4.54
CA ARG A 628 -5.93 7.34 -4.11
C ARG A 628 -6.61 6.00 -4.34
N ILE A 629 -6.35 5.33 -5.47
CA ILE A 629 -6.86 3.97 -5.72
C ILE A 629 -6.35 3.00 -4.65
N CYS A 630 -5.04 2.95 -4.38
CA CYS A 630 -4.48 2.07 -3.35
C CYS A 630 -5.06 2.35 -1.96
N MET A 631 -5.29 3.62 -1.62
CA MET A 631 -5.97 4.01 -0.39
C MET A 631 -7.43 3.56 -0.36
N GLY A 632 -8.16 3.73 -1.47
CA GLY A 632 -9.54 3.27 -1.60
C GLY A 632 -9.67 1.76 -1.44
N ASP A 633 -8.76 0.99 -2.04
CA ASP A 633 -8.72 -0.47 -1.89
C ASP A 633 -8.33 -0.90 -0.47
N THR A 634 -7.39 -0.19 0.16
CA THR A 634 -7.06 -0.40 1.58
C THR A 634 -8.25 -0.13 2.49
N CYS A 635 -9.02 0.92 2.21
CA CYS A 635 -10.23 1.25 2.94
C CYS A 635 -11.31 0.16 2.76
N LYS A 636 -11.48 -0.40 1.54
CA LYS A 636 -12.39 -1.53 1.31
C LYS A 636 -12.01 -2.76 2.14
N ASP A 637 -10.73 -3.13 2.12
CA ASP A 637 -10.24 -4.28 2.88
C ASP A 637 -10.34 -4.06 4.39
N ALA A 638 -10.18 -2.82 4.84
CA ALA A 638 -10.42 -2.39 6.22
C ALA A 638 -11.91 -2.28 6.60
N GLN A 639 -12.84 -2.49 5.66
CA GLN A 639 -14.28 -2.24 5.80
C GLN A 639 -14.63 -0.77 6.15
N ASP A 640 -13.73 0.17 5.86
CA ASP A 640 -13.96 1.62 5.91
C ASP A 640 -14.50 2.12 4.56
N PHE A 641 -15.78 1.85 4.35
CA PHE A 641 -16.44 2.16 3.10
C PHE A 641 -16.59 3.67 2.81
N ASP A 642 -16.69 4.51 3.84
CA ASP A 642 -16.76 5.97 3.66
C ASP A 642 -15.41 6.52 3.21
N GLY A 643 -14.31 6.02 3.78
CA GLY A 643 -12.96 6.31 3.29
C GLY A 643 -12.71 5.78 1.87
N ALA A 644 -13.26 4.62 1.52
CA ALA A 644 -13.16 4.08 0.16
C ALA A 644 -13.87 4.99 -0.87
N LEU A 645 -15.05 5.52 -0.53
CA LEU A 645 -15.79 6.46 -1.37
C LEU A 645 -15.07 7.80 -1.54
N GLU A 646 -14.44 8.32 -0.46
CA GLU A 646 -13.66 9.55 -0.52
C GLU A 646 -12.53 9.45 -1.57
N HIS A 647 -11.88 8.28 -1.66
CA HIS A 647 -10.76 8.07 -2.55
C HIS A 647 -11.12 7.53 -3.95
N ALA A 648 -12.36 7.08 -4.17
CA ALA A 648 -12.85 6.58 -5.46
C ALA A 648 -13.28 7.69 -6.45
N ALA A 649 -13.21 8.97 -6.06
CA ALA A 649 -13.77 10.11 -6.79
C ALA A 649 -13.27 10.27 -8.25
N ASP A 650 -12.06 9.79 -8.57
CA ASP A 650 -11.43 10.00 -9.87
C ASP A 650 -11.83 8.95 -10.93
N ARG A 651 -12.55 7.88 -10.56
CA ARG A 651 -12.93 6.81 -11.50
C ARG A 651 -14.36 6.32 -11.25
N ILE A 652 -15.28 6.78 -12.10
CA ILE A 652 -16.72 6.50 -12.01
C ILE A 652 -17.04 5.01 -11.82
N SER A 653 -16.40 4.11 -12.58
CA SER A 653 -16.61 2.66 -12.43
C SER A 653 -16.24 2.16 -11.03
N SER A 654 -15.11 2.62 -10.49
CA SER A 654 -14.66 2.23 -9.15
C SER A 654 -15.56 2.80 -8.05
N MET A 655 -16.04 4.04 -8.24
CA MET A 655 -16.99 4.68 -7.34
C MET A 655 -18.32 3.91 -7.30
N VAL A 656 -18.86 3.51 -8.46
CA VAL A 656 -20.10 2.73 -8.54
C VAL A 656 -19.93 1.33 -7.95
N GLU A 657 -18.85 0.61 -8.27
CA GLU A 657 -18.53 -0.69 -7.66
C GLU A 657 -18.45 -0.60 -6.13
N THR A 658 -17.77 0.43 -5.62
CA THR A 658 -17.66 0.66 -4.16
C THR A 658 -19.02 0.95 -3.55
N MET A 659 -19.83 1.83 -4.16
CA MET A 659 -21.21 2.09 -3.70
C MET A 659 -22.05 0.80 -3.65
N LEU A 660 -21.96 -0.05 -4.68
CA LEU A 660 -22.71 -1.31 -4.73
C LEU A 660 -22.26 -2.34 -3.68
N ALA A 661 -20.96 -2.38 -3.36
CA ALA A 661 -20.45 -3.21 -2.25
C ALA A 661 -21.03 -2.76 -0.90
N ILE A 662 -21.12 -1.44 -0.67
CA ILE A 662 -21.71 -0.87 0.55
C ILE A 662 -23.20 -1.16 0.62
N VAL A 663 -23.90 -1.09 -0.51
CA VAL A 663 -25.32 -1.45 -0.59
C VAL A 663 -25.50 -2.91 -0.17
N ALA A 664 -24.64 -3.82 -0.63
CA ALA A 664 -24.73 -5.23 -0.25
C ALA A 664 -24.55 -5.42 1.27
N ASP A 665 -23.52 -4.81 1.87
CA ASP A 665 -23.29 -4.85 3.32
C ASP A 665 -24.47 -4.24 4.11
N ALA A 666 -24.89 -3.03 3.72
CA ALA A 666 -26.01 -2.32 4.35
C ALA A 666 -27.31 -3.13 4.29
N ARG A 667 -27.60 -3.81 3.18
CA ARG A 667 -28.74 -4.72 3.06
C ARG A 667 -28.64 -5.92 4.00
N THR A 668 -27.47 -6.54 4.13
CA THR A 668 -27.28 -7.66 5.09
C THR A 668 -27.43 -7.21 6.54
N ASN A 669 -27.10 -5.95 6.85
CA ASN A 669 -27.23 -5.34 8.16
C ASN A 669 -28.61 -4.67 8.38
N HIS A 670 -29.55 -4.81 7.44
CA HIS A 670 -30.89 -4.18 7.45
C HIS A 670 -30.89 -2.64 7.51
N ASP A 671 -29.79 -1.99 7.11
CA ASP A 671 -29.70 -0.53 6.94
C ASP A 671 -30.18 -0.12 5.53
N HIS A 672 -31.50 -0.21 5.35
CA HIS A 672 -32.12 0.03 4.06
C HIS A 672 -32.07 1.50 3.61
N ASP A 673 -31.96 2.46 4.54
CA ASP A 673 -31.88 3.88 4.20
C ASP A 673 -30.53 4.24 3.56
N ARG A 674 -29.43 3.76 4.16
CA ARG A 674 -28.08 3.93 3.58
C ARG A 674 -27.94 3.20 2.25
N ALA A 675 -28.49 1.99 2.16
CA ALA A 675 -28.52 1.22 0.91
C ALA A 675 -29.27 1.98 -0.20
N MET A 676 -30.43 2.57 0.13
CA MET A 676 -31.23 3.32 -0.84
C MET A 676 -30.52 4.58 -1.35
N GLU A 677 -29.93 5.38 -0.45
CA GLU A 677 -29.21 6.60 -0.82
C GLU A 677 -28.05 6.29 -1.80
N LEU A 678 -27.24 5.28 -1.47
CA LEU A 678 -26.09 4.90 -2.28
C LEU A 678 -26.50 4.29 -3.62
N CYS A 679 -27.57 3.48 -3.66
CA CYS A 679 -28.13 2.97 -4.90
C CYS A 679 -28.63 4.07 -5.84
N GLU A 680 -29.38 5.06 -5.32
CA GLU A 680 -29.88 6.18 -6.13
C GLU A 680 -28.73 7.06 -6.65
N ARG A 681 -27.70 7.27 -5.83
CA ARG A 681 -26.47 7.96 -6.26
C ARG A 681 -25.73 7.19 -7.34
N ALA A 682 -25.53 5.88 -7.15
CA ALA A 682 -24.89 5.01 -8.14
C ALA A 682 -25.68 4.97 -9.45
N PHE A 683 -27.01 4.87 -9.36
CA PHE A 683 -27.90 4.90 -10.52
C PHE A 683 -27.82 6.24 -11.26
N ALA A 684 -27.86 7.36 -10.53
CA ALA A 684 -27.75 8.69 -11.12
C ALA A 684 -26.42 8.85 -11.86
N ILE A 685 -25.31 8.35 -11.33
CA ILE A 685 -24.00 8.40 -11.98
C ILE A 685 -23.97 7.49 -13.22
N GLN A 686 -24.36 6.22 -13.07
CA GLN A 686 -24.25 5.22 -14.14
C GLN A 686 -25.18 5.53 -15.31
N LYS A 687 -26.38 6.08 -15.03
CA LYS A 687 -27.35 6.50 -16.05
C LYS A 687 -26.78 7.48 -17.08
N TYR A 688 -25.80 8.32 -16.72
CA TYR A 688 -25.16 9.24 -17.66
C TYR A 688 -23.92 8.66 -18.35
N HIS A 689 -23.23 7.70 -17.72
CA HIS A 689 -21.93 7.22 -18.19
C HIS A 689 -22.01 5.88 -18.95
N SER A 690 -22.78 4.92 -18.42
CA SER A 690 -23.13 3.68 -19.11
C SER A 690 -24.60 3.33 -18.80
N PRO A 691 -25.54 3.89 -19.57
CA PRO A 691 -26.98 3.61 -19.42
C PRO A 691 -27.30 2.10 -19.43
N GLU A 692 -26.47 1.34 -20.14
CA GLU A 692 -26.52 -0.12 -20.31
C GLU A 692 -26.43 -0.87 -18.98
N ASP A 693 -25.50 -0.45 -18.11
CA ASP A 693 -25.25 -1.08 -16.81
C ASP A 693 -26.20 -0.55 -15.72
N SER A 694 -26.96 0.51 -16.00
CA SER A 694 -27.85 1.15 -15.02
C SER A 694 -29.07 0.29 -14.68
N ALA A 695 -29.43 -0.67 -15.54
CA ALA A 695 -30.55 -1.59 -15.32
C ALA A 695 -30.33 -2.50 -14.10
N GLY A 696 -29.09 -2.97 -13.87
CA GLY A 696 -28.74 -3.77 -12.69
C GLY A 696 -28.93 -2.99 -11.38
N ILE A 697 -28.51 -1.73 -11.36
CA ILE A 697 -28.67 -0.84 -10.18
C ILE A 697 -30.15 -0.49 -9.95
N CYS A 698 -30.90 -0.25 -11.03
CA CYS A 698 -32.35 -0.06 -11.00
C CYS A 698 -33.07 -1.29 -10.38
N GLY A 699 -32.64 -2.50 -10.75
CA GLY A 699 -33.11 -3.74 -10.13
C GLY A 699 -32.84 -3.82 -8.63
N LEU A 700 -31.65 -3.40 -8.21
CA LEU A 700 -31.25 -3.40 -6.80
C LEU A 700 -32.08 -2.43 -5.95
N ILE A 701 -32.44 -1.26 -6.52
CA ILE A 701 -33.41 -0.34 -5.89
C ILE A 701 -34.77 -1.03 -5.70
N GLY A 702 -35.24 -1.74 -6.73
CA GLY A 702 -36.45 -2.55 -6.64
C GLY A 702 -36.39 -3.60 -5.54
N ASP A 703 -35.26 -4.32 -5.43
CA ASP A 703 -35.07 -5.35 -4.40
C ASP A 703 -35.14 -4.75 -2.98
N ILE A 704 -34.48 -3.60 -2.76
CA ILE A 704 -34.51 -2.90 -1.46
C ILE A 704 -35.93 -2.45 -1.10
N LEU A 705 -36.71 -1.96 -2.07
CA LEU A 705 -38.10 -1.57 -1.85
C LEU A 705 -38.99 -2.77 -1.48
N VAL A 706 -38.73 -3.95 -2.07
CA VAL A 706 -39.42 -5.19 -1.69
C VAL A 706 -39.03 -5.59 -0.25
N ASP A 707 -37.75 -5.53 0.11
CA ASP A 707 -37.28 -5.84 1.48
C ASP A 707 -37.95 -4.93 2.53
N GLN A 708 -38.21 -3.66 2.18
CA GLN A 708 -38.92 -2.70 3.02
C GLN A 708 -40.46 -2.84 2.98
N GLY A 709 -41.01 -3.66 2.09
CA GLY A 709 -42.46 -3.86 1.91
C GLY A 709 -43.17 -2.80 1.06
N TYR A 710 -42.44 -1.96 0.33
CA TYR A 710 -42.99 -0.93 -0.57
C TYR A 710 -43.23 -1.47 -2.00
N TYR A 711 -44.11 -2.46 -2.12
CA TYR A 711 -44.31 -3.20 -3.39
C TYR A 711 -44.73 -2.32 -4.59
N PRO A 712 -45.64 -1.33 -4.48
CA PRO A 712 -46.00 -0.47 -5.62
C PRO A 712 -44.81 0.31 -6.19
N LEU A 713 -43.94 0.82 -5.32
CA LEU A 713 -42.73 1.54 -5.74
C LEU A 713 -41.72 0.59 -6.38
N ALA A 714 -41.59 -0.63 -5.86
CA ALA A 714 -40.73 -1.66 -6.46
C ALA A 714 -41.21 -2.03 -7.88
N ILE A 715 -42.53 -2.20 -8.06
CA ILE A 715 -43.17 -2.47 -9.34
C ILE A 715 -42.84 -1.38 -10.36
N ASP A 716 -43.00 -0.10 -9.99
CA ASP A 716 -42.67 1.03 -10.87
C ASP A 716 -41.19 1.02 -11.28
N ARG A 717 -40.30 0.66 -10.35
CA ARG A 717 -38.86 0.55 -10.63
C ARG A 717 -38.55 -0.59 -11.58
N TYR A 718 -39.06 -1.80 -11.34
CA TYR A 718 -38.84 -2.92 -12.25
C TYR A 718 -39.39 -2.66 -13.67
N LYS A 719 -40.57 -2.04 -13.78
CA LYS A 719 -41.13 -1.59 -15.06
C LYS A 719 -40.21 -0.57 -15.75
N ALA A 720 -39.65 0.37 -15.00
CA ALA A 720 -38.68 1.31 -15.52
C ALA A 720 -37.42 0.60 -16.06
N CYS A 721 -36.91 -0.42 -15.36
CA CYS A 721 -35.75 -1.19 -15.83
C CYS A 721 -36.05 -1.96 -17.13
N LEU A 722 -37.25 -2.54 -17.27
CA LEU A 722 -37.70 -3.23 -18.49
C LEU A 722 -37.94 -2.27 -19.68
N SER A 723 -38.27 -1.02 -19.40
CA SER A 723 -38.47 0.03 -20.42
C SER A 723 -37.19 0.76 -20.85
N ALA A 724 -36.09 0.56 -20.13
CA ALA A 724 -34.81 1.18 -20.43
C ALA A 724 -34.17 0.54 -21.69
N PRO A 725 -33.39 1.28 -22.48
CA PRO A 725 -32.60 0.69 -23.57
C PRO A 725 -31.52 -0.22 -22.97
N LEU A 726 -31.83 -1.51 -22.79
CA LEU A 726 -30.84 -2.55 -22.51
C LEU A 726 -29.92 -2.63 -23.74
N ALA A 727 -28.63 -2.38 -23.55
CA ALA A 727 -27.74 -2.31 -24.68
C ALA A 727 -27.30 -3.66 -25.22
N ASP A 728 -26.94 -3.61 -26.50
CA ASP A 728 -26.55 -4.69 -27.37
C ASP A 728 -27.58 -5.82 -27.50
N THR A 729 -28.69 -5.49 -28.17
CA THR A 729 -29.12 -6.13 -29.44
C THR A 729 -30.59 -5.84 -29.78
N GLY A 730 -31.36 -5.23 -28.88
CA GLY A 730 -32.82 -5.21 -29.00
C GLY A 730 -33.44 -6.62 -28.98
N LYS A 731 -32.64 -7.63 -28.60
CA LYS A 731 -33.09 -9.00 -28.38
C LYS A 731 -33.18 -9.23 -26.86
N PRO A 732 -34.21 -9.95 -26.39
CA PRO A 732 -34.32 -10.32 -25.00
C PRO A 732 -33.04 -11.02 -24.49
N SER A 733 -32.57 -10.68 -23.29
CA SER A 733 -31.49 -11.39 -22.61
C SER A 733 -32.04 -12.21 -21.43
N LEU A 734 -31.22 -13.09 -20.85
CA LEU A 734 -31.62 -13.81 -19.65
C LEU A 734 -31.88 -12.85 -18.47
N ASP A 735 -31.19 -11.70 -18.43
CA ASP A 735 -31.43 -10.65 -17.45
C ASP A 735 -32.84 -10.04 -17.62
N THR A 736 -33.31 -9.84 -18.85
CA THR A 736 -34.69 -9.40 -19.13
C THR A 736 -35.71 -10.35 -18.50
N ALA A 737 -35.51 -11.67 -18.63
CA ALA A 737 -36.38 -12.66 -17.99
C ALA A 737 -36.31 -12.59 -16.45
N THR A 738 -35.13 -12.35 -15.88
CA THR A 738 -35.02 -12.17 -14.42
C THR A 738 -35.73 -10.92 -13.92
N PHE A 739 -35.76 -9.83 -14.69
CA PHE A 739 -36.52 -8.62 -14.33
C PHE A 739 -38.03 -8.85 -14.39
N TYR A 740 -38.52 -9.56 -15.41
CA TYR A 740 -39.92 -9.97 -15.48
C TYR A 740 -40.32 -10.84 -14.27
N ASP A 741 -39.48 -11.79 -13.87
CA ASP A 741 -39.68 -12.57 -12.65
C ASP A 741 -39.72 -11.70 -11.38
N LYS A 742 -38.81 -10.74 -11.24
CA LYS A 742 -38.77 -9.84 -10.08
C LYS A 742 -40.01 -8.96 -10.02
N LEU A 743 -40.45 -8.44 -11.17
CA LEU A 743 -41.69 -7.69 -11.30
C LEU A 743 -42.90 -8.56 -10.93
N ALA A 744 -42.98 -9.78 -11.45
CA ALA A 744 -44.05 -10.72 -11.16
C ALA A 744 -44.12 -11.08 -9.68
N ASN A 745 -42.97 -11.29 -9.02
CA ASN A 745 -42.90 -11.51 -7.58
C ASN A 745 -43.38 -10.28 -6.78
N ALA A 746 -43.00 -9.07 -7.18
CA ALA A 746 -43.46 -7.85 -6.53
C ALA A 746 -44.98 -7.64 -6.68
N LEU A 747 -45.53 -7.91 -7.87
CA LEU A 747 -46.98 -7.90 -8.13
C LEU A 747 -47.72 -8.95 -7.28
N LEU A 748 -47.13 -10.14 -7.13
CA LEU A 748 -47.70 -11.20 -6.31
C LEU A 748 -47.71 -10.86 -4.81
N LEU A 749 -46.70 -10.12 -4.33
CA LEU A 749 -46.65 -9.61 -2.95
C LEU A 749 -47.61 -8.44 -2.73
N ASP A 750 -47.84 -7.61 -3.76
CA ASP A 750 -48.85 -6.54 -3.76
C ASP A 750 -50.29 -7.09 -3.83
N GLY A 751 -50.45 -8.35 -4.29
CA GLY A 751 -51.72 -9.07 -4.36
C GLY A 751 -52.36 -9.12 -5.75
N ASP A 752 -51.72 -8.53 -6.78
CA ASP A 752 -52.19 -8.60 -8.16
C ASP A 752 -51.68 -9.88 -8.85
N CYS A 753 -52.35 -10.99 -8.53
CA CYS A 753 -51.95 -12.31 -9.01
C CYS A 753 -52.08 -12.43 -10.55
N ASN A 754 -53.06 -11.77 -11.16
CA ASN A 754 -53.29 -11.85 -12.60
C ASN A 754 -52.22 -11.07 -13.38
N ALA A 755 -51.85 -9.86 -12.92
CA ALA A 755 -50.72 -9.15 -13.51
C ALA A 755 -49.40 -9.91 -13.31
N ALA A 756 -49.20 -10.53 -12.13
CA ALA A 756 -48.03 -11.37 -11.88
C ALA A 756 -47.92 -12.54 -12.87
N LEU A 757 -49.04 -13.21 -13.18
CA LEU A 757 -49.07 -14.28 -14.17
C LEU A 757 -48.66 -13.79 -15.57
N GLY A 758 -49.18 -12.64 -16.01
CA GLY A 758 -48.78 -12.05 -17.30
C GLY A 758 -47.30 -11.72 -17.40
N GLU A 759 -46.68 -11.25 -16.31
CA GLU A 759 -45.24 -10.97 -16.30
C GLU A 759 -44.39 -12.25 -16.22
N TYR A 760 -44.86 -13.31 -15.57
CA TYR A 760 -44.21 -14.62 -15.67
C TYR A 760 -44.30 -15.22 -17.07
N GLU A 761 -45.40 -15.01 -17.79
CA GLU A 761 -45.52 -15.40 -19.20
C GLU A 761 -44.48 -14.66 -20.06
N ASN A 762 -44.31 -13.34 -19.86
CA ASN A 762 -43.24 -12.59 -20.51
C ASN A 762 -41.84 -13.15 -20.18
N ALA A 763 -41.58 -13.52 -18.92
CA ALA A 763 -40.30 -14.14 -18.52
C ALA A 763 -40.10 -15.51 -19.19
N LEU A 764 -41.16 -16.29 -19.32
CA LEU A 764 -41.19 -17.60 -19.93
C LEU A 764 -40.88 -17.52 -21.43
N ASP A 765 -41.56 -16.64 -22.17
CA ASP A 765 -41.35 -16.42 -23.61
C ASP A 765 -39.88 -16.11 -23.91
N VAL A 766 -39.27 -15.21 -23.12
CA VAL A 766 -37.85 -14.86 -23.26
C VAL A 766 -36.94 -16.06 -22.99
N ARG A 767 -37.24 -16.88 -21.98
CA ARG A 767 -36.44 -18.06 -21.64
C ARG A 767 -36.57 -19.16 -22.68
N GLU A 768 -37.76 -19.39 -23.23
CA GLU A 768 -37.98 -20.37 -24.29
C GLU A 768 -37.24 -19.98 -25.58
N ASP A 769 -37.29 -18.70 -25.95
CA ASP A 769 -36.58 -18.18 -27.13
C ASP A 769 -35.05 -18.34 -27.03
N LEU A 770 -34.48 -18.16 -25.83
CA LEU A 770 -33.03 -18.18 -25.61
C LEU A 770 -32.47 -19.56 -25.27
N LEU A 771 -33.18 -20.34 -24.46
CA LEU A 771 -32.69 -21.59 -23.86
C LEU A 771 -33.35 -22.83 -24.47
N GLY A 772 -34.41 -22.65 -25.27
CA GLY A 772 -35.25 -23.72 -25.78
C GLY A 772 -36.10 -24.38 -24.68
N ASN A 773 -37.06 -25.21 -25.05
CA ASN A 773 -38.14 -25.67 -24.16
C ASN A 773 -37.73 -26.73 -23.11
N THR A 774 -36.43 -27.01 -22.97
CA THR A 774 -35.90 -28.04 -22.06
C THR A 774 -34.77 -27.47 -21.21
N HIS A 775 -35.08 -26.47 -20.38
CA HIS A 775 -34.14 -25.84 -19.46
C HIS A 775 -34.73 -25.71 -18.04
N LEU A 776 -33.89 -25.81 -17.01
CA LEU A 776 -34.33 -25.72 -15.60
C LEU A 776 -35.06 -24.40 -15.30
N ALA A 777 -34.54 -23.28 -15.79
CA ALA A 777 -35.16 -21.96 -15.61
C ALA A 777 -36.61 -21.89 -16.13
N ILE A 778 -36.97 -22.66 -17.16
CA ILE A 778 -38.35 -22.73 -17.67
C ILE A 778 -39.24 -23.47 -16.67
N ALA A 779 -38.77 -24.59 -16.13
CA ALA A 779 -39.49 -25.33 -15.09
C ALA A 779 -39.70 -24.46 -13.83
N GLU A 780 -38.69 -23.67 -13.43
CA GLU A 780 -38.79 -22.73 -12.31
C GLU A 780 -39.79 -21.60 -12.58
N THR A 781 -39.90 -21.13 -13.82
CA THR A 781 -40.88 -20.10 -14.23
C THR A 781 -42.30 -20.66 -14.08
N TYR A 782 -42.54 -21.85 -14.63
CA TYR A 782 -43.82 -22.54 -14.50
C TYR A 782 -44.18 -22.87 -13.04
N GLU A 783 -43.20 -23.21 -12.20
CA GLU A 783 -43.40 -23.39 -10.75
C GLU A 783 -43.92 -22.09 -10.11
N ARG A 784 -43.29 -20.95 -10.40
CA ARG A 784 -43.72 -19.64 -9.88
C ARG A 784 -45.10 -19.22 -10.39
N MET A 785 -45.41 -19.50 -11.65
CA MET A 785 -46.74 -19.32 -12.23
C MET A 785 -47.79 -20.19 -11.52
N GLY A 786 -47.45 -21.44 -11.18
CA GLY A 786 -48.30 -22.32 -10.41
C GLY A 786 -48.61 -21.77 -9.01
N ILE A 787 -47.63 -21.20 -8.33
CA ILE A 787 -47.80 -20.56 -7.02
C ILE A 787 -48.71 -19.33 -7.14
N ALA A 788 -48.48 -18.47 -8.14
CA ALA A 788 -49.30 -17.29 -8.39
C ALA A 788 -50.75 -17.66 -8.69
N ALA A 789 -50.97 -18.68 -9.51
CA ALA A 789 -52.31 -19.16 -9.86
C ALA A 789 -53.06 -19.79 -8.67
N LEU A 790 -52.37 -20.47 -7.75
CA LEU A 790 -52.99 -20.97 -6.51
C LEU A 790 -53.43 -19.82 -5.59
N LYS A 791 -52.63 -18.74 -5.50
CA LYS A 791 -53.01 -17.53 -4.75
C LYS A 791 -54.22 -16.81 -5.38
N ASP A 792 -54.36 -16.88 -6.70
CA ASP A 792 -55.52 -16.36 -7.45
C ASP A 792 -56.74 -17.30 -7.45
N ASP A 793 -56.66 -18.46 -6.77
CA ASP A 793 -57.65 -19.55 -6.82
C ASP A 793 -57.93 -20.08 -8.25
N ASN A 794 -57.02 -19.84 -9.19
CA ASN A 794 -57.07 -20.35 -10.56
C ASN A 794 -56.49 -21.77 -10.64
N LEU A 795 -57.25 -22.71 -10.09
CA LEU A 795 -56.86 -24.12 -10.00
C LEU A 795 -56.50 -24.73 -11.37
N LYS A 796 -57.23 -24.38 -12.42
CA LYS A 796 -57.01 -24.95 -13.76
C LYS A 796 -55.65 -24.56 -14.31
N PHE A 797 -55.28 -23.29 -14.16
CA PHE A 797 -54.00 -22.79 -14.62
C PHE A 797 -52.86 -23.30 -13.73
N ALA A 798 -53.07 -23.37 -12.41
CA ALA A 798 -52.09 -23.97 -11.50
C ALA A 798 -51.75 -25.42 -11.91
N GLN A 799 -52.77 -26.23 -12.21
CA GLN A 799 -52.56 -27.60 -12.71
C GLN A 799 -51.77 -27.64 -14.02
N TYR A 800 -52.09 -26.73 -14.95
CA TYR A 800 -51.37 -26.60 -16.21
C TYR A 800 -49.89 -26.23 -15.97
N ALA A 801 -49.62 -25.16 -15.23
CA ALA A 801 -48.28 -24.65 -14.98
C ALA A 801 -47.40 -25.69 -14.26
N TYR A 802 -47.88 -26.31 -13.18
CA TYR A 802 -47.13 -27.39 -12.53
C TYR A 802 -46.97 -28.63 -13.42
N GLY A 803 -47.96 -28.95 -14.26
CA GLY A 803 -47.88 -30.02 -15.23
C GLY A 803 -46.75 -29.80 -16.24
N GLU A 804 -46.64 -28.59 -16.78
CA GLU A 804 -45.56 -28.18 -17.69
C GLU A 804 -44.21 -28.14 -16.97
N ALA A 805 -44.14 -27.63 -15.73
CA ALA A 805 -42.91 -27.67 -14.92
C ALA A 805 -42.40 -29.11 -14.75
N VAL A 806 -43.29 -30.08 -14.47
CA VAL A 806 -42.96 -31.50 -14.39
C VAL A 806 -42.57 -32.07 -15.75
N ALA A 807 -43.26 -31.69 -16.82
CA ALA A 807 -42.95 -32.15 -18.18
C ALA A 807 -41.54 -31.72 -18.61
N VAL A 808 -41.19 -30.45 -18.40
CA VAL A 808 -39.84 -29.92 -18.65
C VAL A 808 -38.82 -30.66 -17.78
N THR A 809 -39.11 -30.80 -16.48
CA THR A 809 -38.25 -31.52 -15.53
C THR A 809 -38.00 -32.98 -15.90
N ARG A 810 -38.99 -33.69 -16.48
CA ARG A 810 -38.83 -35.06 -16.98
C ARG A 810 -37.88 -35.14 -18.17
N LEU A 811 -37.95 -34.16 -19.06
CA LEU A 811 -37.21 -34.13 -20.31
C LEU A 811 -35.74 -33.70 -20.13
N LEU A 812 -35.36 -33.19 -18.94
CA LEU A 812 -33.97 -32.88 -18.60
C LEU A 812 -33.16 -34.18 -18.41
N PRO A 813 -32.20 -34.49 -19.31
CA PRO A 813 -31.44 -35.75 -19.28
C PRO A 813 -30.48 -35.84 -18.09
N ASP A 814 -29.93 -34.70 -17.68
CA ASP A 814 -28.86 -34.61 -16.69
C ASP A 814 -29.36 -34.31 -15.27
N MET A 815 -30.68 -34.08 -15.08
CA MET A 815 -31.23 -33.84 -13.74
C MET A 815 -31.35 -35.17 -12.98
N PRO A 816 -30.74 -35.29 -11.78
CA PRO A 816 -30.90 -36.47 -10.93
C PRO A 816 -32.36 -36.73 -10.60
N ASP A 817 -32.78 -38.00 -10.61
CA ASP A 817 -34.14 -38.40 -10.27
C ASP A 817 -34.59 -37.90 -8.88
N LEU A 818 -33.66 -37.69 -7.94
CA LEU A 818 -33.98 -37.08 -6.64
C LEU A 818 -34.35 -35.60 -6.70
N GLN A 819 -33.75 -34.83 -7.61
CA GLN A 819 -34.17 -33.44 -7.84
C GLN A 819 -35.55 -33.40 -8.50
N LYS A 820 -35.82 -34.31 -9.45
CA LYS A 820 -37.16 -34.49 -10.04
C LYS A 820 -38.20 -34.82 -8.98
N ALA A 821 -37.86 -35.71 -8.04
CA ALA A 821 -38.72 -36.04 -6.92
C ALA A 821 -38.99 -34.86 -5.98
N SER A 822 -37.96 -34.05 -5.68
CA SER A 822 -38.09 -32.87 -4.83
C SER A 822 -39.04 -31.83 -5.43
N ALA A 823 -39.00 -31.63 -6.75
CA ALA A 823 -39.92 -30.75 -7.44
C ALA A 823 -41.38 -31.24 -7.30
N CYS A 824 -41.65 -32.52 -7.56
CA CYS A 824 -42.97 -33.11 -7.36
C CYS A 824 -43.46 -33.02 -5.90
N ASP A 825 -42.57 -33.18 -4.91
CA ASP A 825 -42.91 -33.01 -3.49
C ASP A 825 -43.32 -31.56 -3.16
N ARG A 826 -42.64 -30.55 -3.73
CA ARG A 826 -43.02 -29.13 -3.58
C ARG A 826 -44.39 -28.84 -4.19
N PHE A 827 -44.67 -29.40 -5.37
CA PHE A 827 -45.99 -29.24 -6.02
C PHE A 827 -47.09 -29.90 -5.21
N GLY A 828 -46.85 -31.12 -4.71
CA GLY A 828 -47.78 -31.80 -3.81
C GLY A 828 -48.12 -30.97 -2.57
N ALA A 829 -47.11 -30.34 -1.96
CA ALA A 829 -47.30 -29.48 -0.79
C ALA A 829 -48.11 -28.21 -1.13
N ALA A 830 -47.81 -27.54 -2.25
CA ALA A 830 -48.52 -26.34 -2.66
C ALA A 830 -50.02 -26.59 -2.92
N PHE A 831 -50.36 -27.70 -3.59
CA PHE A 831 -51.77 -28.08 -3.78
C PHE A 831 -52.46 -28.49 -2.47
N LEU A 832 -51.75 -29.11 -1.54
CA LEU A 832 -52.28 -29.47 -0.23
C LEU A 832 -52.62 -28.22 0.61
N GLU A 833 -51.74 -27.22 0.61
CA GLU A 833 -52.00 -25.92 1.25
C GLU A 833 -53.21 -25.20 0.64
N GLY A 834 -53.40 -25.32 -0.69
CA GLY A 834 -54.59 -24.84 -1.39
C GLY A 834 -55.87 -25.67 -1.14
N GLY A 835 -55.82 -26.74 -0.34
CA GLY A 835 -56.96 -27.62 -0.05
C GLY A 835 -57.28 -28.65 -1.13
N TYR A 836 -56.43 -28.77 -2.16
CA TYR A 836 -56.63 -29.60 -3.34
C TYR A 836 -56.00 -30.99 -3.21
N THR A 837 -56.53 -31.78 -2.27
CA THR A 837 -55.98 -33.09 -1.85
C THR A 837 -55.87 -34.12 -2.98
N ASP A 838 -56.83 -34.17 -3.92
CA ASP A 838 -56.81 -35.10 -5.05
C ASP A 838 -55.60 -34.89 -5.97
N ILE A 839 -55.22 -33.64 -6.19
CA ILE A 839 -54.14 -33.26 -7.10
C ILE A 839 -52.79 -33.42 -6.40
N ALA A 840 -52.70 -33.03 -5.12
CA ALA A 840 -51.52 -33.28 -4.29
C ALA A 840 -51.12 -34.77 -4.29
N LEU A 841 -52.12 -35.66 -4.21
CA LEU A 841 -51.92 -37.11 -4.25
C LEU A 841 -51.28 -37.60 -5.58
N VAL A 842 -51.61 -36.99 -6.72
CA VAL A 842 -51.00 -37.32 -8.01
C VAL A 842 -49.51 -37.00 -7.99
N TYR A 843 -49.14 -35.81 -7.53
CA TYR A 843 -47.73 -35.39 -7.48
C TYR A 843 -46.91 -36.18 -6.46
N TYR A 844 -47.46 -36.51 -5.28
CA TYR A 844 -46.75 -37.37 -4.33
C TYR A 844 -46.53 -38.80 -4.85
N ARG A 845 -47.47 -39.34 -5.64
CA ARG A 845 -47.27 -40.63 -6.32
C ARG A 845 -46.18 -40.57 -7.38
N GLU A 846 -46.03 -39.45 -8.06
CA GLU A 846 -44.92 -39.25 -9.00
C GLU A 846 -43.58 -39.05 -8.30
N ALA A 847 -43.55 -38.28 -7.20
CA ALA A 847 -42.37 -38.15 -6.36
C ALA A 847 -41.91 -39.52 -5.84
N LEU A 848 -42.85 -40.38 -5.40
CA LEU A 848 -42.57 -41.75 -5.00
C LEU A 848 -41.92 -42.55 -6.14
N ARG A 849 -42.41 -42.42 -7.38
CA ARG A 849 -41.82 -43.12 -8.54
C ARG A 849 -40.37 -42.70 -8.78
N PHE A 850 -40.08 -41.40 -8.75
CA PHE A 850 -38.71 -40.89 -8.93
C PHE A 850 -37.78 -41.32 -7.79
N LYS A 851 -38.24 -41.23 -6.52
CA LYS A 851 -37.46 -41.71 -5.37
C LYS A 851 -37.16 -43.21 -5.47
N THR A 852 -38.14 -44.00 -5.88
CA THR A 852 -37.98 -45.45 -6.08
C THR A 852 -37.01 -45.77 -7.22
N ALA A 853 -37.06 -45.00 -8.32
CA ALA A 853 -36.14 -45.16 -9.44
C ALA A 853 -34.70 -44.80 -9.06
N ALA A 854 -34.51 -43.73 -8.26
CA ALA A 854 -33.20 -43.23 -7.87
C ALA A 854 -32.52 -44.07 -6.77
N LEU A 855 -33.29 -44.49 -5.76
CA LEU A 855 -32.77 -45.07 -4.51
C LEU A 855 -33.13 -46.55 -4.34
N GLY A 856 -33.97 -47.10 -5.21
CA GLY A 856 -34.54 -48.45 -5.07
C GLY A 856 -35.76 -48.47 -4.14
N GLN A 857 -36.35 -49.65 -3.95
CA GLN A 857 -37.61 -49.83 -3.21
C GLN A 857 -37.46 -49.75 -1.68
N HIS A 858 -36.23 -49.88 -1.17
CA HIS A 858 -35.94 -49.99 0.26
C HIS A 858 -35.06 -48.83 0.72
N ASP A 859 -35.62 -47.61 0.71
CA ASP A 859 -34.96 -46.40 1.19
C ASP A 859 -35.92 -45.55 2.05
N LEU A 860 -35.38 -44.79 3.01
CA LEU A 860 -36.17 -43.97 3.92
C LEU A 860 -36.94 -42.86 3.19
N PHE A 861 -36.41 -42.26 2.13
CA PHE A 861 -37.13 -41.25 1.35
C PHE A 861 -38.35 -41.83 0.62
N VAL A 862 -38.29 -43.12 0.24
CA VAL A 862 -39.42 -43.87 -0.34
C VAL A 862 -40.47 -44.15 0.74
N ALA A 863 -40.04 -44.49 1.95
CA ALA A 863 -40.96 -44.64 3.09
C ALA A 863 -41.69 -43.34 3.44
N ASP A 864 -40.98 -42.20 3.46
CA ASP A 864 -41.57 -40.88 3.71
C ASP A 864 -42.59 -40.48 2.63
N ALA A 865 -42.34 -40.86 1.38
CA ALA A 865 -43.31 -40.64 0.30
C ALA A 865 -44.58 -41.50 0.49
N HIS A 866 -44.42 -42.76 0.90
CA HIS A 866 -45.56 -43.62 1.28
C HIS A 866 -46.33 -43.07 2.48
N GLU A 867 -45.64 -42.47 3.46
CA GLU A 867 -46.26 -41.81 4.61
C GLU A 867 -47.14 -40.65 4.17
N LYS A 868 -46.61 -39.70 3.39
CA LYS A 868 -47.37 -38.55 2.85
C LYS A 868 -48.60 -38.99 2.06
N ILE A 869 -48.45 -40.01 1.21
CA ILE A 869 -49.56 -40.58 0.44
C ILE A 869 -50.60 -41.22 1.36
N GLY A 870 -50.16 -41.95 2.39
CA GLY A 870 -51.03 -42.59 3.35
C GLY A 870 -51.86 -41.61 4.16
N ASP A 871 -51.24 -40.51 4.62
CA ASP A 871 -51.92 -39.44 5.36
C ASP A 871 -53.02 -38.81 4.52
N LEU A 872 -52.70 -38.39 3.29
CA LEU A 872 -53.68 -37.79 2.38
C LEU A 872 -54.85 -38.73 2.09
N LEU A 873 -54.58 -40.02 1.83
CA LEU A 873 -55.63 -41.00 1.59
C LEU A 873 -56.50 -41.24 2.84
N TYR A 874 -55.89 -41.20 4.02
CA TYR A 874 -56.60 -41.35 5.29
C TYR A 874 -57.51 -40.14 5.57
N GLU A 875 -57.05 -38.91 5.33
CA GLU A 875 -57.85 -37.69 5.44
C GLU A 875 -59.05 -37.68 4.47
N LYS A 876 -58.87 -38.21 3.26
CA LYS A 876 -59.96 -38.38 2.28
C LYS A 876 -60.98 -39.46 2.65
N GLY A 877 -60.72 -40.26 3.68
CA GLY A 877 -61.56 -41.39 4.07
C GLY A 877 -61.34 -42.65 3.23
N GLU A 878 -60.33 -42.68 2.36
CA GLU A 878 -59.92 -43.87 1.59
C GLU A 878 -59.05 -44.80 2.46
N PHE A 879 -59.60 -45.24 3.60
CA PHE A 879 -58.86 -45.93 4.65
C PHE A 879 -58.17 -47.22 4.19
N HIS A 880 -58.73 -47.92 3.20
CA HIS A 880 -58.11 -49.13 2.63
C HIS A 880 -56.82 -48.82 1.86
N ALA A 881 -56.82 -47.79 1.02
CA ALA A 881 -55.65 -47.39 0.25
C ALA A 881 -54.60 -46.71 1.16
N GLY A 882 -55.05 -45.91 2.13
CA GLY A 882 -54.17 -45.33 3.16
C GLY A 882 -53.48 -46.42 4.00
N LYS A 883 -54.21 -47.48 4.38
CA LYS A 883 -53.63 -48.65 5.06
C LYS A 883 -52.51 -49.28 4.25
N GLU A 884 -52.71 -49.52 2.96
CA GLU A 884 -51.67 -50.12 2.09
C GLU A 884 -50.42 -49.24 2.03
N ALA A 885 -50.58 -47.92 1.87
CA ALA A 885 -49.46 -46.98 1.86
C ALA A 885 -48.70 -46.98 3.20
N PHE A 886 -49.41 -46.94 4.33
CA PHE A 886 -48.78 -47.01 5.65
C PHE A 886 -48.10 -48.36 5.92
N GLN A 887 -48.64 -49.47 5.40
CA GLN A 887 -48.01 -50.78 5.49
C GLN A 887 -46.70 -50.85 4.69
N SER A 888 -46.67 -50.28 3.48
CA SER A 888 -45.44 -50.14 2.70
C SER A 888 -44.40 -49.29 3.43
N MET A 889 -44.79 -48.12 3.96
CA MET A 889 -43.92 -47.28 4.81
C MET A 889 -43.36 -48.07 5.99
N LEU A 890 -44.21 -48.77 6.75
CA LEU A 890 -43.81 -49.52 7.94
C LEU A 890 -42.84 -50.65 7.60
N THR A 891 -43.06 -51.36 6.49
CA THR A 891 -42.19 -52.45 6.03
C THR A 891 -40.78 -51.93 5.76
N ILE A 892 -40.67 -50.83 5.01
CA ILE A 892 -39.38 -50.21 4.68
C ILE A 892 -38.67 -49.68 5.94
N ARG A 893 -39.37 -48.92 6.79
CA ARG A 893 -38.78 -48.37 8.02
C ARG A 893 -38.35 -49.47 8.99
N LYS A 894 -39.11 -50.55 9.09
CA LYS A 894 -38.77 -51.70 9.95
C LYS A 894 -37.46 -52.37 9.52
N GLU A 895 -37.24 -52.52 8.22
CA GLU A 895 -36.03 -53.13 7.67
C GLU A 895 -34.79 -52.24 7.85
N LEU A 896 -34.93 -50.92 7.72
CA LEU A 896 -33.80 -49.99 7.70
C LEU A 896 -33.45 -49.39 9.08
N LEU A 897 -34.43 -49.15 9.95
CA LEU A 897 -34.23 -48.44 11.23
C LEU A 897 -34.20 -49.37 12.45
N GLY A 898 -34.57 -50.64 12.30
CA GLY A 898 -34.80 -51.55 13.42
C GLY A 898 -36.09 -51.24 14.20
N GLU A 899 -36.37 -51.96 15.28
CA GLU A 899 -37.68 -51.90 15.98
C GLU A 899 -37.77 -50.83 17.09
N ASP A 900 -36.67 -50.16 17.45
CA ASP A 900 -36.56 -49.35 18.68
C ASP A 900 -36.38 -47.84 18.40
N SER A 901 -37.33 -47.21 17.70
CA SER A 901 -37.34 -45.76 17.50
C SER A 901 -38.73 -45.14 17.67
N VAL A 902 -38.78 -43.86 18.06
CA VAL A 902 -40.04 -43.10 18.12
C VAL A 902 -40.73 -43.08 16.76
N THR A 903 -39.98 -42.94 15.67
CA THR A 903 -40.51 -42.97 14.30
C THR A 903 -41.19 -44.31 13.95
N MET A 904 -40.70 -45.43 14.48
CA MET A 904 -41.37 -46.72 14.33
C MET A 904 -42.68 -46.79 15.11
N ALA A 905 -42.71 -46.22 16.33
CA ALA A 905 -43.93 -46.15 17.13
C ALA A 905 -45.01 -45.29 16.44
N GLU A 906 -44.62 -44.19 15.80
CA GLU A 906 -45.49 -43.36 14.96
C GLU A 906 -46.02 -44.14 13.74
N SER A 907 -45.15 -44.83 13.01
CA SER A 907 -45.55 -45.66 11.88
C SER A 907 -46.54 -46.76 12.26
N TYR A 908 -46.29 -47.48 13.37
CA TYR A 908 -47.25 -48.46 13.91
C TYR A 908 -48.57 -47.81 14.33
N SER A 909 -48.54 -46.59 14.87
CA SER A 909 -49.75 -45.85 15.26
C SER A 909 -50.60 -45.47 14.04
N ARG A 910 -49.97 -45.00 12.96
CA ARG A 910 -50.65 -44.67 11.69
C ARG A 910 -51.29 -45.90 11.04
N VAL A 911 -50.56 -47.03 11.00
CA VAL A 911 -51.11 -48.32 10.54
C VAL A 911 -52.26 -48.77 11.44
N GLY A 912 -52.13 -48.65 12.76
CA GLY A 912 -53.18 -48.98 13.72
C GLY A 912 -54.47 -48.18 13.52
N ASN A 913 -54.34 -46.87 13.25
CA ASN A 913 -55.47 -45.99 12.93
C ASN A 913 -56.18 -46.44 11.65
N ALA A 914 -55.44 -46.70 10.58
CA ALA A 914 -56.00 -47.18 9.32
C ALA A 914 -56.67 -48.57 9.45
N LEU A 915 -56.10 -49.48 10.24
CA LEU A 915 -56.70 -50.79 10.53
C LEU A 915 -57.98 -50.67 11.36
N LEU A 916 -58.02 -49.76 12.33
CA LEU A 916 -59.18 -49.52 13.19
C LEU A 916 -60.39 -49.05 12.36
N ASP A 917 -60.15 -48.18 11.37
CA ASP A 917 -61.21 -47.63 10.53
C ASP A 917 -61.60 -48.52 9.34
N THR A 918 -60.70 -49.40 8.89
CA THR A 918 -61.03 -50.50 7.94
C THR A 918 -61.65 -51.73 8.62
N ALA A 919 -61.94 -51.64 9.93
CA ALA A 919 -62.57 -52.66 10.76
C ALA A 919 -61.74 -53.94 11.01
N ASP A 920 -60.44 -53.91 10.79
CA ASP A 920 -59.50 -54.94 11.26
C ASP A 920 -59.06 -54.61 12.70
N TYR A 921 -59.95 -54.88 13.65
CA TYR A 921 -59.72 -54.55 15.05
C TYR A 921 -58.60 -55.37 15.69
N SER A 922 -58.40 -56.61 15.22
CA SER A 922 -57.31 -57.48 15.65
C SER A 922 -55.95 -56.92 15.24
N GLY A 923 -55.79 -56.57 13.96
CA GLY A 923 -54.56 -55.98 13.45
C GLY A 923 -54.30 -54.59 14.05
N ALA A 924 -55.35 -53.78 14.24
CA ALA A 924 -55.23 -52.48 14.90
C ALA A 924 -54.72 -52.60 16.34
N ALA A 925 -55.28 -53.54 17.12
CA ALA A 925 -54.85 -53.78 18.49
C ALA A 925 -53.40 -54.28 18.55
N GLU A 926 -52.95 -55.08 17.58
CA GLU A 926 -51.56 -55.50 17.48
C GLU A 926 -50.62 -54.34 17.15
N ALA A 927 -50.95 -53.54 16.14
CA ALA A 927 -50.16 -52.37 15.76
C ALA A 927 -50.03 -51.35 16.92
N TYR A 928 -51.13 -51.07 17.64
CA TYR A 928 -51.07 -50.18 18.81
C TYR A 928 -50.30 -50.78 19.99
N ARG A 929 -50.31 -52.11 20.19
CA ARG A 929 -49.46 -52.75 21.22
C ARG A 929 -47.98 -52.56 20.89
N ASN A 930 -47.60 -52.73 19.63
CA ASN A 930 -46.23 -52.53 19.18
C ASN A 930 -45.81 -51.06 19.34
N ALA A 931 -46.67 -50.11 18.93
CA ALA A 931 -46.42 -48.68 19.14
C ALA A 931 -46.29 -48.32 20.63
N LEU A 932 -47.18 -48.82 21.48
CA LEU A 932 -47.18 -48.54 22.92
C LEU A 932 -45.91 -49.08 23.59
N ALA A 933 -45.52 -50.32 23.27
CA ALA A 933 -44.31 -50.92 23.82
C ALA A 933 -43.05 -50.09 23.48
N ILE A 934 -42.99 -49.55 22.26
CA ILE A 934 -41.87 -48.69 21.84
C ILE A 934 -41.93 -47.34 22.55
N TYR A 935 -43.10 -46.68 22.61
CA TYR A 935 -43.24 -45.40 23.33
C TYR A 935 -42.88 -45.51 24.81
N GLU A 936 -43.35 -46.55 25.50
CA GLU A 936 -43.03 -46.78 26.92
C GLU A 936 -41.54 -47.06 27.14
N LYS A 937 -40.89 -47.77 26.19
CA LYS A 937 -39.46 -48.07 26.25
C LYS A 937 -38.58 -46.86 25.96
N VAL A 938 -38.94 -46.04 24.97
CA VAL A 938 -38.10 -44.93 24.49
C VAL A 938 -38.37 -43.62 25.22
N GLN A 939 -39.63 -43.31 25.54
CA GLN A 939 -40.05 -42.04 26.17
C GLN A 939 -40.51 -42.20 27.63
N GLY A 940 -40.61 -43.43 28.13
CA GLY A 940 -41.08 -43.73 29.47
C GLY A 940 -42.60 -43.93 29.56
N PRO A 941 -43.07 -44.68 30.56
CA PRO A 941 -44.49 -44.96 30.75
C PRO A 941 -45.28 -43.68 31.06
N GLY A 942 -46.40 -43.48 30.35
CA GLY A 942 -47.30 -42.36 30.56
C GLY A 942 -46.98 -41.09 29.76
N SER A 943 -46.08 -41.16 28.76
CA SER A 943 -45.93 -40.07 27.79
C SER A 943 -47.25 -39.77 27.07
N ASP A 944 -47.42 -38.53 26.59
CA ASP A 944 -48.65 -38.13 25.90
C ASP A 944 -48.96 -39.04 24.70
N SER A 945 -47.94 -39.39 23.92
CA SER A 945 -48.04 -40.33 22.79
C SER A 945 -48.43 -41.75 23.24
N ALA A 946 -47.83 -42.27 24.32
CA ALA A 946 -48.20 -43.56 24.89
C ALA A 946 -49.66 -43.58 25.38
N ASN A 947 -50.11 -42.50 26.02
CA ASN A 947 -51.48 -42.36 26.49
C ASN A 947 -52.48 -42.35 25.32
N ILE A 948 -52.20 -41.62 24.23
CA ILE A 948 -53.03 -41.58 23.02
C ILE A 948 -53.14 -42.97 22.40
N VAL A 949 -52.02 -43.66 22.19
CA VAL A 949 -52.00 -45.02 21.63
C VAL A 949 -52.72 -46.01 22.54
N PHE A 950 -52.56 -45.89 23.86
CA PHE A 950 -53.26 -46.76 24.82
C PHE A 950 -54.78 -46.57 24.78
N GLN A 951 -55.28 -45.35 24.59
CA GLN A 951 -56.71 -45.11 24.37
C GLN A 951 -57.19 -45.71 23.05
N ASN A 952 -56.42 -45.57 21.98
CA ASN A 952 -56.74 -46.18 20.68
C ASN A 952 -56.72 -47.72 20.74
N LEU A 953 -55.77 -48.31 21.49
CA LEU A 953 -55.73 -49.74 21.77
C LEU A 953 -56.98 -50.22 22.51
N LYS A 954 -57.41 -49.50 23.57
CA LYS A 954 -58.66 -49.81 24.28
C LYS A 954 -59.87 -49.76 23.34
N LYS A 955 -59.91 -48.77 22.45
CA LYS A 955 -60.97 -48.61 21.45
C LYS A 955 -60.98 -49.80 20.47
N ALA A 956 -59.82 -50.24 19.98
CA ALA A 956 -59.69 -51.41 19.12
C ALA A 956 -60.15 -52.70 19.81
N MET A 957 -59.64 -52.99 21.03
CA MET A 957 -59.99 -54.19 21.79
C MET A 957 -61.48 -54.25 22.17
N LYS A 958 -62.10 -53.10 22.47
CA LYS A 958 -63.54 -53.03 22.73
C LYS A 958 -64.36 -53.41 21.49
N LYS A 959 -63.99 -52.90 20.32
CA LYS A 959 -64.65 -53.24 19.04
C LYS A 959 -64.40 -54.71 18.65
N GLU A 960 -63.20 -55.23 18.88
CA GLU A 960 -62.86 -56.65 18.66
C GLU A 960 -63.72 -57.58 19.53
N ALA A 961 -63.81 -57.30 20.84
CA ALA A 961 -64.62 -58.07 21.78
C ALA A 961 -66.12 -58.04 21.42
N GLN A 962 -66.63 -56.91 20.93
CA GLN A 962 -67.99 -56.77 20.44
C GLN A 962 -68.23 -57.59 19.16
N GLY A 963 -67.27 -57.62 18.21
CA GLY A 963 -67.33 -58.48 17.02
C GLY A 963 -67.32 -59.99 17.35
N LEU A 964 -66.46 -60.40 18.31
CA LEU A 964 -66.37 -61.78 18.78
C LEU A 964 -67.64 -62.25 19.53
N LEU A 965 -68.30 -61.36 20.27
CA LEU A 965 -69.60 -61.63 20.92
C LEU A 965 -70.71 -61.88 19.91
N VAL A 966 -70.72 -61.18 18.76
CA VAL A 966 -71.67 -61.41 17.67
C VAL A 966 -71.43 -62.77 17.00
N ILE A 967 -70.17 -63.18 16.84
CA ILE A 967 -69.80 -64.49 16.25
C ILE A 967 -70.11 -65.64 17.23
N LYS A 968 -69.80 -65.50 18.52
CA LYS A 968 -70.16 -66.48 19.57
C LYS A 968 -71.67 -66.57 19.80
N GLY A 969 -72.40 -65.46 19.69
CA GLY A 969 -73.86 -65.43 19.75
C GLY A 969 -74.54 -66.21 18.62
N LYS A 970 -73.98 -66.15 17.39
CA LYS A 970 -74.45 -66.95 16.25
C LYS A 970 -74.11 -68.46 16.38
N SER A 971 -73.01 -68.80 17.05
CA SER A 971 -72.62 -70.21 17.30
C SER A 971 -73.43 -70.86 18.44
N LEU A 972 -73.69 -70.14 19.53
CA LEU A 972 -74.50 -70.63 20.68
C LEU A 972 -76.01 -70.75 20.37
N ALA A 973 -76.54 -69.99 19.41
CA ALA A 973 -77.94 -70.08 18.99
C ALA A 973 -78.27 -71.37 18.22
N LYS A 974 -77.28 -72.10 17.67
CA LYS A 974 -77.49 -73.37 16.95
C LYS A 974 -77.56 -74.62 17.86
N LEU A 975 -77.22 -74.51 19.15
CA LEU A 975 -77.10 -75.66 20.07
C LEU A 975 -78.19 -75.76 21.14
N ARG A 976 -79.19 -74.85 21.18
CA ARG A 976 -80.14 -74.77 22.33
C ARG A 976 -81.64 -74.72 22.02
N ILE A 977 -82.10 -75.05 20.81
CA ILE A 977 -83.56 -75.20 20.55
C ILE A 977 -83.84 -76.48 19.77
N GLY A 978 -83.81 -77.60 20.48
CA GLY A 978 -84.42 -78.86 20.10
C GLY A 978 -85.34 -79.35 21.21
N SER A 979 -86.54 -78.78 21.34
CA SER A 979 -87.72 -79.47 21.90
C SER A 979 -88.94 -78.55 21.97
N LYS A 980 -90.02 -78.94 21.25
CA LYS A 980 -91.44 -78.57 21.45
C LYS A 980 -91.80 -77.08 21.22
N GLY A 981 -92.78 -76.70 20.40
CA GLY A 981 -93.75 -77.41 19.59
C GLY A 981 -94.80 -76.42 19.06
N LYS A 982 -95.21 -76.59 17.79
CA LYS A 982 -96.54 -76.32 17.20
C LYS A 982 -97.25 -74.98 17.54
N ARG A 983 -97.40 -74.08 16.55
CA ARG A 983 -98.56 -73.99 15.61
C ARG A 983 -98.47 -72.75 14.69
N LYS A 984 -98.65 -72.99 13.37
CA LYS A 984 -99.49 -72.31 12.34
C LYS A 984 -99.81 -70.80 12.55
N SER A 985 -99.75 -69.87 11.58
CA SER A 985 -100.11 -69.95 10.15
C SER A 985 -99.82 -68.65 9.37
N ARG A 986 -99.62 -68.79 8.03
CA ARG A 986 -99.96 -67.88 6.90
C ARG A 986 -99.24 -66.51 6.83
N ARG A 987 -98.88 -65.92 5.69
CA ARG A 987 -98.97 -66.12 4.22
C ARG A 987 -97.86 -65.19 3.64
N ALA A 988 -96.91 -65.64 2.83
CA ALA A 988 -96.93 -65.69 1.36
C ALA A 988 -96.88 -64.33 0.62
N SER A 989 -95.70 -63.98 0.09
CA SER A 989 -95.39 -63.54 -1.29
C SER A 989 -93.94 -63.01 -1.30
N GLY A 990 -92.94 -63.63 -1.96
CA GLY A 990 -92.70 -63.64 -3.42
C GLY A 990 -92.24 -62.23 -3.84
N LYS A 991 -91.03 -61.94 -4.32
CA LYS A 991 -90.14 -62.54 -5.35
C LYS A 991 -88.73 -61.90 -5.14
N SER A 992 -87.61 -62.65 -5.10
CA SER A 992 -86.71 -63.02 -6.22
C SER A 992 -86.38 -61.82 -7.14
N ILE A 993 -85.11 -61.40 -7.31
CA ILE A 993 -84.14 -61.93 -8.31
C ILE A 993 -82.83 -61.13 -8.13
N GLN A 994 -81.71 -61.81 -7.84
CA GLN A 994 -80.47 -62.02 -8.66
C GLN A 994 -79.60 -60.76 -8.87
N THR A 995 -78.39 -60.78 -8.28
CA THR A 995 -77.07 -61.00 -8.95
C THR A 995 -76.68 -59.76 -9.79
N ILE A 996 -75.66 -58.99 -9.44
CA ILE A 996 -74.22 -59.31 -9.35
C ILE A 996 -73.61 -58.77 -8.06
#